data_AF-A0A445JQM2-F1
#
_entry.id   AF-A0A445JQM2-F1
#
_cell.length_a   1.000
_cell.length_b   1.000
_cell.length_c   1.000
_cell.angle_alpha   90.00
_cell.angle_beta   90.00
_cell.angle_gamma   90.00
#
_symmetry.space_group_name_H-M   'P 1'
#
loop_
_entity.id
_entity.type
_entity.pdbx_description
1 polymer ?
#
loop_
_entity_poly.entity_id
_entity_poly.type
_entity_poly.pdbx_seq_one_letter_code
_entity_poly.pdbx_strand_id
1 'polypeptide(L)'
;MCSFKTWFNLFIIFLASAATPIFSLTDSPNQLSTNFLEIAKKPEVFDWMVKIRRKIHENPELGYEEFETSKLIREELDKLGVPYKHPVAVTGIIGFIGTGKSPFVAIRTDMDALPIQEMVEWEHKSKVPGKMHACGHDAHVAMLLGAAKILKQHEKQLQGTVVLVFQPAEEGGAGAKKILDAGALDNVTAIFGLHVTPDIPVGEVASRCGPLSAGSGVFEAIIRGKGGHAALPQLSIDPVMAATNVIISLQNLVSREADPLDPQTEERLDSRRILLVYGDNPLYLPYIKYMSPQVLTIAKLQGGDAFNVIPDYVTIGGTFRAFSRERLEHLKQRIEQVIIGQAAVQRCNATVNFLDEENPLYPPTVNNGDLHKFFVDVAGNLLGINKVDTNMEQDMAAEDFAFYQEFIPGYYFTLGMEIASSEPVAPLHSPYLVINEDGLPYGAALHASLATGYLYQQDVAKVGVDVDPHNLTKQKKQRRLLFYYPRSFLPSVLSVIHLILSNTKQIMCFFKWFNLFIIFHVLAATPIFSLTDSSNQVSTNFLDNTNKPEVFDWMVKIRRKIHENPELRYEEVETSKLIREELDKLGIPYKYPVAITGVIGYIGTGSSPFVAIRADMDALPIQEMVEWDHKSKVPGKMHACGHDAHVTMLLGAANILKQHEKEIQGTVVLVFQPAEEGGAGAKKILDAGALENVTAIFALHVMPDIPLGEAASRSGPILAGSGTFEAIISGKGGHAAIPQHSIDPVLAASNVIISLQHLVSREADPLDPQVVTVAKFQGGGAFNVIPDYVTIGGTFRAFSREKLDQLKQRIKQVVIGQAAVQRCNATVNFLDETRPSYPPTVNNGDLHKLFVDVAGNLLGTNNVNIEKTPIMAAEDFAFYQEVIPGYFIMLGVKSASPEPHQSLHSPYLKISEDALPYGAALHASLATSYLLRYQQDVAKVVGKYHDEL
;
A
#
# COMPACT_ATOMS: atom_id res chain seq x y z
N MET A 1 6.32 -33.10 62.01
CA MET A 1 5.13 -33.60 62.74
C MET A 1 4.10 -33.88 61.66
N CYS A 2 3.85 -35.12 61.23
CA CYS A 2 3.26 -36.25 61.97
C CYS A 2 1.84 -35.93 62.46
N SER A 3 0.82 -36.78 62.31
CA SER A 3 0.73 -38.06 61.55
C SER A 3 -0.74 -38.49 61.43
N PHE A 4 -1.08 -39.05 60.27
CA PHE A 4 -1.98 -40.19 60.07
C PHE A 4 -2.29 -41.08 61.30
N LYS A 5 -3.52 -41.60 61.36
CA LYS A 5 -3.94 -43.00 61.68
C LYS A 5 -5.45 -43.15 61.37
N THR A 6 -5.91 -43.97 60.40
CA THR A 6 -6.26 -45.42 60.47
C THR A 6 -7.30 -45.75 61.55
N TRP A 7 -8.33 -46.61 61.39
CA TRP A 7 -8.74 -47.69 60.44
C TRP A 7 -10.30 -47.81 60.54
N PHE A 8 -11.11 -48.64 59.86
CA PHE A 8 -11.02 -50.10 59.63
C PHE A 8 -12.17 -50.67 58.73
N ASN A 9 -11.92 -51.81 58.09
CA ASN A 9 -12.83 -52.88 57.60
C ASN A 9 -13.71 -52.81 56.32
N LEU A 10 -13.53 -53.87 55.51
CA LEU A 10 -14.40 -54.41 54.45
C LEU A 10 -15.49 -55.33 55.04
N PHE A 11 -16.58 -55.62 54.31
CA PHE A 11 -17.04 -57.00 54.00
C PHE A 11 -18.22 -57.09 52.98
N ILE A 12 -18.01 -57.86 51.90
CA ILE A 12 -18.89 -58.88 51.24
C ILE A 12 -20.40 -58.60 50.97
N ILE A 13 -20.73 -58.35 49.69
CA ILE A 13 -21.54 -59.17 48.74
C ILE A 13 -22.80 -59.96 49.24
N PHE A 14 -23.94 -59.72 48.55
CA PHE A 14 -25.21 -60.49 48.42
C PHE A 14 -26.09 -60.78 49.67
N LEU A 15 -27.35 -60.29 49.61
CA LEU A 15 -28.56 -61.15 49.46
C LEU A 15 -29.88 -60.36 49.32
N ALA A 16 -30.94 -61.08 48.93
CA ALA A 16 -32.37 -60.74 48.96
C ALA A 16 -32.96 -59.82 47.86
N SER A 17 -33.45 -60.46 46.81
CA SER A 17 -34.52 -59.95 45.94
C SER A 17 -35.89 -59.95 46.64
N ALA A 18 -36.72 -58.93 46.38
CA ALA A 18 -38.17 -59.02 46.48
C ALA A 18 -38.82 -58.18 45.37
N ALA A 19 -39.88 -58.70 44.76
CA ALA A 19 -40.40 -58.21 43.47
C ALA A 19 -41.50 -57.13 43.60
N THR A 20 -41.67 -56.30 42.56
CA THR A 20 -42.93 -55.86 41.91
C THR A 20 -42.68 -54.59 41.05
N PRO A 21 -43.53 -54.28 40.05
CA PRO A 21 -44.08 -55.15 39.02
C PRO A 21 -43.58 -54.74 37.61
N ILE A 22 -43.76 -55.60 36.61
CA ILE A 22 -43.53 -55.22 35.20
C ILE A 22 -44.67 -54.29 34.77
N PHE A 23 -44.36 -53.01 34.56
CA PHE A 23 -45.18 -52.13 33.73
C PHE A 23 -44.74 -52.21 32.28
N SER A 24 -45.71 -52.17 31.37
CA SER A 24 -45.49 -52.25 29.93
C SER A 24 -44.54 -51.17 29.44
N LEU A 25 -43.68 -51.54 28.48
CA LEU A 25 -42.89 -50.62 27.68
C LEU A 25 -43.81 -49.52 27.10
N THR A 26 -43.49 -48.27 27.41
CA THR A 26 -43.79 -47.11 26.57
C THR A 26 -42.50 -46.72 25.87
N ASP A 27 -42.56 -46.46 24.57
CA ASP A 27 -41.39 -46.47 23.68
C ASP A 27 -40.28 -45.48 24.10
N SER A 28 -39.03 -45.97 24.07
CA SER A 28 -37.86 -45.14 24.36
C SER A 28 -37.52 -44.23 23.18
N PRO A 29 -36.97 -43.01 23.41
CA PRO A 29 -36.62 -42.07 22.34
C PRO A 29 -35.63 -42.60 21.29
N ASN A 30 -34.89 -43.68 21.58
CA ASN A 30 -34.01 -44.37 20.61
C ASN A 30 -34.72 -44.90 19.35
N GLN A 31 -36.05 -45.05 19.35
CA GLN A 31 -36.82 -45.44 18.15
C GLN A 31 -37.24 -44.26 17.26
N LEU A 32 -37.13 -43.02 17.75
CA LEU A 32 -37.63 -41.84 17.04
C LEU A 32 -36.53 -41.19 16.18
N SER A 33 -35.28 -41.19 16.66
CA SER A 33 -34.11 -40.70 15.91
C SER A 33 -33.63 -41.66 14.81
N THR A 34 -33.66 -42.97 15.07
CA THR A 34 -33.16 -44.01 14.15
C THR A 34 -33.92 -44.12 12.82
N ASN A 35 -35.09 -43.49 12.70
CA ASN A 35 -35.89 -43.47 11.46
C ASN A 35 -35.58 -42.25 10.56
N PHE A 36 -34.97 -41.18 11.08
CA PHE A 36 -34.79 -39.94 10.30
C PHE A 36 -33.82 -40.08 9.14
N LEU A 37 -32.72 -40.83 9.29
CA LEU A 37 -31.77 -41.08 8.20
C LEU A 37 -32.41 -41.93 7.08
N GLU A 38 -33.20 -42.94 7.45
CA GLU A 38 -33.95 -43.76 6.48
C GLU A 38 -35.02 -42.95 5.75
N ILE A 39 -35.69 -42.00 6.41
CA ILE A 39 -36.62 -41.08 5.76
C ILE A 39 -35.87 -40.14 4.80
N ALA A 40 -34.73 -39.59 5.21
CA ALA A 40 -33.92 -38.68 4.39
C ALA A 40 -33.33 -39.36 3.14
N LYS A 41 -33.00 -40.66 3.25
CA LYS A 41 -32.49 -41.51 2.15
C LYS A 41 -33.55 -42.04 1.19
N LYS A 42 -34.85 -41.84 1.45
CA LYS A 42 -35.90 -42.20 0.48
C LYS A 42 -35.67 -41.42 -0.82
N PRO A 43 -35.74 -42.04 -2.01
CA PRO A 43 -35.50 -41.36 -3.28
C PRO A 43 -36.30 -40.06 -3.45
N GLU A 44 -37.59 -40.05 -3.07
CA GLU A 44 -38.44 -38.85 -3.12
C GLU A 44 -37.93 -37.67 -2.27
N VAL A 45 -37.22 -37.93 -1.17
CA VAL A 45 -36.65 -36.89 -0.29
C VAL A 45 -35.25 -36.51 -0.76
N PHE A 46 -34.43 -37.50 -1.11
CA PHE A 46 -33.08 -37.30 -1.64
C PHE A 46 -33.08 -36.51 -2.95
N ASP A 47 -33.80 -36.98 -3.96
CA ASP A 47 -33.87 -36.33 -5.29
C ASP A 47 -34.43 -34.90 -5.20
N TRP A 48 -35.32 -34.65 -4.23
CA TRP A 48 -35.86 -33.32 -3.95
C TRP A 48 -34.82 -32.38 -3.33
N MET A 49 -34.03 -32.85 -2.34
CA MET A 49 -32.92 -32.07 -1.77
C MET A 49 -31.84 -31.78 -2.83
N VAL A 50 -31.44 -32.79 -3.60
CA VAL A 50 -30.49 -32.66 -4.72
C VAL A 50 -30.96 -31.60 -5.73
N LYS A 51 -32.25 -31.64 -6.09
CA LYS A 51 -32.87 -30.67 -7.01
C LYS A 51 -32.93 -29.25 -6.45
N ILE A 52 -33.09 -29.07 -5.13
CA ILE A 52 -33.02 -27.77 -4.48
C ILE A 52 -31.58 -27.25 -4.52
N ARG A 53 -30.62 -28.07 -4.03
CA ARG A 53 -29.18 -27.73 -3.99
C ARG A 53 -28.69 -27.27 -5.36
N ARG A 54 -28.97 -28.05 -6.42
CA ARG A 54 -28.55 -27.72 -7.80
C ARG A 54 -29.18 -26.44 -8.33
N LYS A 55 -30.45 -26.14 -8.03
CA LYS A 55 -31.08 -24.86 -8.43
C LYS A 55 -30.38 -23.65 -7.81
N ILE A 56 -30.00 -23.75 -6.54
CA ILE A 56 -29.29 -22.69 -5.82
C ILE A 56 -27.86 -22.56 -6.40
N HIS A 57 -27.16 -23.69 -6.58
CA HIS A 57 -25.83 -23.72 -7.18
C HIS A 57 -25.74 -23.12 -8.59
N GLU A 58 -26.76 -23.37 -9.43
CA GLU A 58 -26.86 -22.80 -10.78
C GLU A 58 -27.07 -21.27 -10.79
N ASN A 59 -27.61 -20.69 -9.71
CA ASN A 59 -28.01 -19.28 -9.63
C ASN A 59 -27.49 -18.61 -8.34
N PRO A 60 -26.15 -18.57 -8.12
CA PRO A 60 -25.58 -18.09 -6.87
C PRO A 60 -25.75 -16.57 -6.69
N GLU A 61 -26.15 -16.16 -5.49
CA GLU A 61 -26.38 -14.77 -5.08
C GLU A 61 -25.44 -14.40 -3.92
N LEU A 62 -24.89 -13.18 -3.90
CA LEU A 62 -23.95 -12.76 -2.85
C LEU A 62 -24.70 -12.34 -1.57
N GLY A 63 -23.95 -12.13 -0.49
CA GLY A 63 -24.47 -11.62 0.78
C GLY A 63 -25.38 -10.38 0.61
N TYR A 64 -26.61 -10.47 1.11
CA TYR A 64 -27.71 -9.50 0.99
C TYR A 64 -28.31 -9.31 -0.42
N GLU A 65 -27.90 -10.11 -1.40
CA GLU A 65 -28.47 -10.17 -2.75
C GLU A 65 -29.35 -11.43 -2.98
N GLU A 66 -29.57 -12.27 -1.96
CA GLU A 66 -30.12 -13.64 -2.06
C GLU A 66 -31.65 -13.70 -2.26
N PHE A 67 -32.19 -12.89 -3.16
CA PHE A 67 -33.62 -12.69 -3.34
C PHE A 67 -34.33 -13.91 -3.96
N GLU A 68 -33.72 -14.56 -4.97
CA GLU A 68 -34.29 -15.74 -5.62
C GLU A 68 -34.07 -17.01 -4.77
N THR A 69 -32.95 -17.12 -4.05
CA THR A 69 -32.67 -18.17 -3.06
C THR A 69 -33.66 -18.09 -1.90
N SER A 70 -33.83 -16.90 -1.30
CA SER A 70 -34.86 -16.64 -0.28
C SER A 70 -36.27 -16.98 -0.77
N LYS A 71 -36.61 -16.59 -2.01
CA LYS A 71 -37.89 -16.93 -2.63
C LYS A 71 -38.10 -18.44 -2.80
N LEU A 72 -37.09 -19.18 -3.27
CA LEU A 72 -37.14 -20.63 -3.38
C LEU A 72 -37.37 -21.29 -2.02
N ILE A 73 -36.64 -20.87 -0.98
CA ILE A 73 -36.82 -21.38 0.40
C ILE A 73 -38.25 -21.14 0.87
N ARG A 74 -38.79 -19.93 0.70
CA ARG A 74 -40.18 -19.61 1.07
C ARG A 74 -41.20 -20.46 0.33
N GLU A 75 -41.05 -20.64 -0.98
CA GLU A 75 -41.93 -21.51 -1.78
C GLU A 75 -41.93 -22.96 -1.30
N GLU A 76 -40.79 -23.52 -0.88
CA GLU A 76 -40.72 -24.87 -0.31
C GLU A 76 -41.30 -24.92 1.12
N LEU A 77 -41.08 -23.91 1.97
CA LEU A 77 -41.71 -23.82 3.29
C LEU A 77 -43.25 -23.70 3.20
N ASP A 78 -43.76 -22.93 2.24
CA ASP A 78 -45.19 -22.82 1.94
C ASP A 78 -45.79 -24.17 1.49
N LYS A 79 -45.08 -24.93 0.64
CA LYS A 79 -45.48 -26.31 0.24
C LYS A 79 -45.49 -27.29 1.41
N LEU A 80 -44.58 -27.12 2.37
CA LEU A 80 -44.53 -27.91 3.61
C LEU A 80 -45.55 -27.44 4.67
N GLY A 81 -46.20 -26.29 4.49
CA GLY A 81 -47.10 -25.71 5.49
C GLY A 81 -46.37 -25.28 6.77
N VAL A 82 -45.13 -24.79 6.64
CA VAL A 82 -44.29 -24.30 7.74
C VAL A 82 -44.39 -22.77 7.82
N PRO A 83 -44.96 -22.19 8.89
CA PRO A 83 -45.04 -20.74 9.03
C PRO A 83 -43.65 -20.12 9.22
N TYR A 84 -43.42 -18.97 8.58
CA TYR A 84 -42.15 -18.24 8.64
C TYR A 84 -42.32 -16.72 8.79
N LYS A 85 -41.24 -16.05 9.19
CA LYS A 85 -41.06 -14.59 9.12
C LYS A 85 -40.07 -14.25 8.00
N HIS A 86 -40.41 -13.27 7.19
CA HIS A 86 -39.57 -12.67 6.15
C HIS A 86 -40.09 -11.25 5.83
N PRO A 87 -39.22 -10.27 5.52
CA PRO A 87 -37.75 -10.36 5.56
C PRO A 87 -37.20 -10.28 6.99
N VAL A 88 -36.09 -10.96 7.24
CA VAL A 88 -35.24 -10.81 8.43
C VAL A 88 -33.81 -10.63 7.94
N ALA A 89 -33.07 -9.64 8.43
CA ALA A 89 -31.72 -9.33 7.91
C ALA A 89 -31.66 -9.17 6.37
N VAL A 90 -32.53 -8.32 5.80
CA VAL A 90 -32.72 -8.09 4.34
C VAL A 90 -33.44 -9.25 3.62
N THR A 91 -32.83 -10.42 3.51
CA THR A 91 -33.29 -11.55 2.68
C THR A 91 -33.58 -12.83 3.48
N GLY A 92 -33.07 -12.92 4.71
CA GLY A 92 -33.19 -14.08 5.61
C GLY A 92 -34.62 -14.42 6.04
N ILE A 93 -34.79 -15.68 6.48
CA ILE A 93 -36.08 -16.31 6.77
C ILE A 93 -35.99 -17.08 8.09
N ILE A 94 -37.00 -16.92 8.95
CA ILE A 94 -37.09 -17.62 10.24
C ILE A 94 -38.37 -18.47 10.25
N GLY A 95 -38.24 -19.79 10.11
CA GLY A 95 -39.35 -20.76 10.11
C GLY A 95 -39.63 -21.35 11.49
N PHE A 96 -40.85 -21.84 11.72
CA PHE A 96 -41.28 -22.41 13.01
C PHE A 96 -42.05 -23.74 12.82
N ILE A 97 -41.62 -24.81 13.51
CA ILE A 97 -42.30 -26.12 13.50
C ILE A 97 -42.54 -26.58 14.95
N GLY A 98 -43.74 -27.10 15.23
CA GLY A 98 -44.09 -27.66 16.56
C GLY A 98 -45.19 -26.89 17.28
N THR A 99 -45.07 -26.80 18.60
CA THR A 99 -46.16 -26.32 19.50
C THR A 99 -46.38 -24.81 19.52
N GLY A 100 -45.43 -24.02 18.99
CA GLY A 100 -45.39 -22.57 19.15
C GLY A 100 -45.08 -22.10 20.58
N LYS A 101 -44.63 -23.01 21.47
CA LYS A 101 -44.34 -22.78 22.88
C LYS A 101 -42.92 -23.25 23.24
N SER A 102 -42.44 -22.79 24.39
CA SER A 102 -41.14 -23.14 24.98
C SER A 102 -41.09 -24.60 25.44
N PRO A 103 -39.97 -25.34 25.24
CA PRO A 103 -38.65 -24.86 24.82
C PRO A 103 -38.55 -24.55 23.32
N PHE A 104 -37.66 -23.61 22.96
CA PHE A 104 -37.33 -23.27 21.58
C PHE A 104 -35.87 -23.65 21.29
N VAL A 105 -35.66 -24.43 20.24
CA VAL A 105 -34.31 -24.80 19.74
C VAL A 105 -34.16 -24.31 18.31
N ALA A 106 -33.01 -23.76 17.95
CA ALA A 106 -32.72 -23.31 16.59
C ALA A 106 -31.80 -24.28 15.84
N ILE A 107 -32.04 -24.43 14.54
CA ILE A 107 -31.13 -25.07 13.59
C ILE A 107 -30.88 -24.08 12.43
N ARG A 108 -29.60 -23.79 12.16
CA ARG A 108 -29.14 -22.74 11.25
C ARG A 108 -28.56 -23.31 9.97
N THR A 109 -28.84 -22.62 8.88
CA THR A 109 -28.17 -22.70 7.58
C THR A 109 -27.86 -21.31 7.06
N ASP A 110 -26.73 -21.24 6.40
CA ASP A 110 -26.21 -20.20 5.53
C ASP A 110 -26.94 -20.26 4.18
N MET A 111 -26.89 -19.21 3.35
CA MET A 111 -27.52 -19.25 2.02
C MET A 111 -26.85 -18.40 0.92
N ASP A 112 -25.80 -17.64 1.24
CA ASP A 112 -25.08 -16.78 0.29
C ASP A 112 -23.95 -17.50 -0.45
N ALA A 113 -23.50 -16.88 -1.54
CA ALA A 113 -22.42 -17.33 -2.41
C ALA A 113 -21.23 -16.38 -2.41
N LEU A 114 -20.11 -16.85 -2.96
CA LEU A 114 -18.86 -16.12 -3.06
C LEU A 114 -18.66 -15.46 -4.43
N PRO A 115 -17.92 -14.32 -4.51
CA PRO A 115 -17.55 -13.65 -5.76
C PRO A 115 -16.38 -14.37 -6.45
N ILE A 116 -16.56 -15.67 -6.73
CA ILE A 116 -15.59 -16.57 -7.35
C ILE A 116 -16.15 -17.07 -8.67
N GLN A 117 -15.34 -17.04 -9.73
CA GLN A 117 -15.68 -17.71 -10.98
C GLN A 117 -15.48 -19.22 -10.83
N GLU A 118 -16.56 -19.99 -10.94
CA GLU A 118 -16.48 -21.44 -11.00
C GLU A 118 -15.71 -21.89 -12.26
N MET A 119 -14.80 -22.83 -12.07
CA MET A 119 -13.95 -23.43 -13.12
C MET A 119 -14.21 -24.94 -13.28
N VAL A 120 -15.17 -25.51 -12.53
CA VAL A 120 -15.64 -26.89 -12.68
C VAL A 120 -16.61 -26.97 -13.85
N GLU A 121 -16.37 -27.89 -14.78
CA GLU A 121 -17.25 -28.12 -15.93
C GLU A 121 -18.21 -29.30 -15.65
N TRP A 122 -19.45 -28.98 -15.28
CA TRP A 122 -20.52 -29.95 -15.04
C TRP A 122 -21.91 -29.35 -15.34
N GLU A 123 -22.96 -30.19 -15.40
CA GLU A 123 -24.31 -29.81 -15.89
C GLU A 123 -24.97 -28.68 -15.09
N HIS A 124 -24.70 -28.62 -13.77
CA HIS A 124 -25.33 -27.66 -12.85
C HIS A 124 -24.37 -26.58 -12.34
N LYS A 125 -23.27 -26.34 -13.06
CA LYS A 125 -22.36 -25.22 -12.75
C LYS A 125 -23.11 -23.88 -12.75
N SER A 126 -22.57 -22.92 -12.01
CA SER A 126 -23.05 -21.55 -11.94
C SER A 126 -23.28 -20.95 -13.33
N LYS A 127 -24.50 -20.42 -13.52
CA LYS A 127 -24.92 -19.70 -14.73
C LYS A 127 -24.70 -18.19 -14.58
N VAL A 128 -24.16 -17.75 -13.45
CA VAL A 128 -23.92 -16.34 -13.11
C VAL A 128 -22.41 -16.08 -13.10
N PRO A 129 -21.87 -15.34 -14.10
CA PRO A 129 -20.43 -15.09 -14.18
C PRO A 129 -19.84 -14.45 -12.92
N GLY A 130 -18.70 -14.95 -12.47
CA GLY A 130 -18.00 -14.45 -11.29
C GLY A 130 -18.64 -14.75 -9.94
N LYS A 131 -19.66 -15.63 -9.87
CA LYS A 131 -20.28 -16.08 -8.62
C LYS A 131 -20.34 -17.61 -8.53
N MET A 132 -20.13 -18.18 -7.34
CA MET A 132 -20.15 -19.63 -7.08
C MET A 132 -20.46 -19.90 -5.60
N HIS A 133 -21.24 -20.94 -5.30
CA HIS A 133 -21.33 -21.48 -3.92
C HIS A 133 -20.07 -22.32 -3.60
N ALA A 134 -18.94 -21.64 -3.46
CA ALA A 134 -17.63 -22.26 -3.17
C ALA A 134 -17.41 -22.58 -1.68
N CYS A 135 -18.45 -22.47 -0.83
CA CYS A 135 -18.42 -22.89 0.58
C CYS A 135 -19.47 -23.98 0.92
N GLY A 136 -20.39 -24.30 -0.01
CA GLY A 136 -21.39 -25.36 0.17
C GLY A 136 -22.72 -24.91 0.80
N HIS A 137 -23.00 -23.61 0.89
CA HIS A 137 -24.22 -23.05 1.48
C HIS A 137 -25.50 -23.51 0.74
N ASP A 138 -25.39 -23.76 -0.56
CA ASP A 138 -26.41 -24.42 -1.40
C ASP A 138 -26.82 -25.82 -0.89
N ALA A 139 -25.86 -26.58 -0.35
CA ALA A 139 -26.10 -27.87 0.27
C ALA A 139 -26.67 -27.72 1.70
N HIS A 140 -26.21 -26.73 2.48
CA HIS A 140 -26.76 -26.45 3.81
C HIS A 140 -28.27 -26.13 3.73
N VAL A 141 -28.67 -25.26 2.80
CA VAL A 141 -30.09 -24.88 2.59
C VAL A 141 -30.94 -26.12 2.27
N ALA A 142 -30.45 -26.98 1.37
CA ALA A 142 -31.13 -28.21 1.00
C ALA A 142 -31.26 -29.18 2.18
N MET A 143 -30.24 -29.31 3.04
CA MET A 143 -30.32 -30.10 4.26
C MET A 143 -31.32 -29.54 5.26
N LEU A 144 -31.36 -28.23 5.48
CA LEU A 144 -32.29 -27.63 6.45
C LEU A 144 -33.74 -27.74 5.97
N LEU A 145 -34.00 -27.62 4.66
CA LEU A 145 -35.30 -27.93 4.07
C LEU A 145 -35.65 -29.42 4.17
N GLY A 146 -34.67 -30.32 4.03
CA GLY A 146 -34.79 -31.75 4.34
C GLY A 146 -35.22 -32.00 5.79
N ALA A 147 -34.52 -31.39 6.75
CA ALA A 147 -34.84 -31.45 8.17
C ALA A 147 -36.25 -30.89 8.44
N ALA A 148 -36.62 -29.77 7.81
CA ALA A 148 -37.96 -29.19 7.91
C ALA A 148 -39.05 -30.16 7.44
N LYS A 149 -38.85 -30.85 6.31
CA LYS A 149 -39.78 -31.89 5.79
C LYS A 149 -39.94 -33.05 6.78
N ILE A 150 -38.84 -33.54 7.36
CA ILE A 150 -38.84 -34.61 8.37
C ILE A 150 -39.55 -34.16 9.66
N LEU A 151 -39.17 -33.02 10.21
CA LEU A 151 -39.74 -32.46 11.44
C LEU A 151 -41.24 -32.16 11.30
N LYS A 152 -41.67 -31.67 10.13
CA LYS A 152 -43.08 -31.38 9.87
C LYS A 152 -43.95 -32.64 9.81
N GLN A 153 -43.44 -33.74 9.27
CA GLN A 153 -44.12 -35.05 9.32
C GLN A 153 -44.31 -35.55 10.77
N HIS A 154 -43.40 -35.16 11.68
CA HIS A 154 -43.40 -35.56 13.09
C HIS A 154 -43.85 -34.43 14.03
N GLU A 155 -44.45 -33.35 13.51
CA GLU A 155 -44.73 -32.10 14.26
C GLU A 155 -45.51 -32.33 15.56
N LYS A 156 -46.45 -33.29 15.55
CA LYS A 156 -47.28 -33.66 16.71
C LYS A 156 -46.52 -34.37 17.84
N GLN A 157 -45.28 -34.79 17.58
CA GLN A 157 -44.41 -35.50 18.53
C GLN A 157 -43.38 -34.55 19.17
N LEU A 158 -43.27 -33.30 18.67
CA LEU A 158 -42.34 -32.30 19.20
C LEU A 158 -42.86 -31.70 20.52
N GLN A 159 -42.08 -31.82 21.59
CA GLN A 159 -42.40 -31.31 22.94
C GLN A 159 -42.04 -29.83 23.14
N GLY A 160 -41.99 -29.05 22.05
CA GLY A 160 -41.60 -27.64 22.05
C GLY A 160 -41.69 -27.05 20.65
N THR A 161 -40.77 -26.18 20.28
CA THR A 161 -40.74 -25.53 18.95
C THR A 161 -39.34 -25.54 18.37
N VAL A 162 -39.21 -25.98 17.12
CA VAL A 162 -37.98 -25.86 16.34
C VAL A 162 -38.05 -24.57 15.51
N VAL A 163 -36.98 -23.79 15.57
CA VAL A 163 -36.78 -22.55 14.80
C VAL A 163 -35.80 -22.86 13.67
N LEU A 164 -36.22 -22.70 12.43
CA LEU A 164 -35.37 -22.83 11.24
C LEU A 164 -34.78 -21.46 10.93
N VAL A 165 -33.46 -21.35 10.89
CA VAL A 165 -32.77 -20.08 10.60
C VAL A 165 -32.10 -20.21 9.23
N PHE A 166 -32.68 -19.58 8.21
CA PHE A 166 -32.06 -19.41 6.90
C PHE A 166 -31.43 -18.02 6.84
N GLN A 167 -30.11 -18.00 6.88
CA GLN A 167 -29.31 -16.81 7.11
C GLN A 167 -28.64 -16.31 5.83
N PRO A 168 -28.75 -15.01 5.51
CA PRO A 168 -27.99 -14.36 4.46
C PRO A 168 -26.58 -13.99 4.90
N ALA A 169 -25.72 -13.68 3.93
CA ALA A 169 -24.52 -12.88 4.13
C ALA A 169 -23.60 -13.32 5.29
N GLU A 170 -23.28 -14.61 5.36
CA GLU A 170 -22.18 -15.09 6.22
C GLU A 170 -20.84 -14.53 5.72
N GLU A 171 -20.63 -14.55 4.39
CA GLU A 171 -19.34 -14.32 3.72
C GLU A 171 -18.91 -12.83 3.74
N GLY A 172 -18.59 -12.34 4.93
CA GLY A 172 -18.22 -10.94 5.22
C GLY A 172 -19.40 -10.05 5.62
N GLY A 173 -20.65 -10.49 5.46
CA GLY A 173 -21.83 -9.67 5.72
C GLY A 173 -22.28 -9.58 7.18
N ALA A 174 -21.83 -10.49 8.05
CA ALA A 174 -22.28 -10.63 9.45
C ALA A 174 -23.82 -10.78 9.59
N GLY A 175 -24.43 -11.60 8.74
CA GLY A 175 -25.87 -11.86 8.75
C GLY A 175 -26.42 -12.40 10.07
N ALA A 176 -25.66 -13.23 10.80
CA ALA A 176 -26.04 -13.72 12.12
C ALA A 176 -26.27 -12.58 13.11
N LYS A 177 -25.39 -11.56 13.09
CA LYS A 177 -25.55 -10.35 13.88
C LYS A 177 -26.83 -9.60 13.52
N LYS A 178 -27.15 -9.46 12.23
CA LYS A 178 -28.40 -8.79 11.81
C LYS A 178 -29.66 -9.59 12.15
N ILE A 179 -29.60 -10.92 12.19
CA ILE A 179 -30.70 -11.79 12.66
C ILE A 179 -30.93 -11.61 14.17
N LEU A 180 -29.87 -11.50 14.96
CA LEU A 180 -29.93 -11.18 16.40
C LEU A 180 -30.48 -9.78 16.65
N ASP A 181 -29.99 -8.76 15.93
CA ASP A 181 -30.45 -7.37 16.05
C ASP A 181 -31.94 -7.22 15.70
N ALA A 182 -32.48 -8.10 14.84
CA ALA A 182 -33.91 -8.19 14.51
C ALA A 182 -34.78 -8.86 15.59
N GLY A 183 -34.20 -9.34 16.70
CA GLY A 183 -34.92 -10.02 17.79
C GLY A 183 -35.52 -11.38 17.38
N ALA A 184 -34.98 -12.01 16.34
CA ALA A 184 -35.55 -13.25 15.78
C ALA A 184 -35.48 -14.44 16.74
N LEU A 185 -34.45 -14.47 17.61
CA LEU A 185 -34.07 -15.63 18.42
C LEU A 185 -34.19 -15.42 19.94
N ASP A 186 -34.84 -14.35 20.40
CA ASP A 186 -34.95 -13.93 21.82
C ASP A 186 -35.39 -15.03 22.82
N ASN A 187 -36.11 -16.06 22.35
CA ASN A 187 -36.65 -17.15 23.16
C ASN A 187 -35.92 -18.50 22.99
N VAL A 188 -34.91 -18.56 22.11
CA VAL A 188 -34.15 -19.79 21.79
C VAL A 188 -33.19 -20.12 22.94
N THR A 189 -33.16 -21.40 23.36
CA THR A 189 -32.33 -21.85 24.49
C THR A 189 -31.09 -22.65 24.06
N ALA A 190 -31.06 -23.15 22.82
CA ALA A 190 -29.87 -23.68 22.17
C ALA A 190 -29.96 -23.52 20.65
N ILE A 191 -28.81 -23.42 19.98
CA ILE A 191 -28.72 -23.33 18.52
C ILE A 191 -27.68 -24.33 17.98
N PHE A 192 -28.01 -25.00 16.88
CA PHE A 192 -27.11 -25.93 16.20
C PHE A 192 -26.84 -25.47 14.76
N GLY A 193 -25.57 -25.35 14.40
CA GLY A 193 -25.10 -25.05 13.03
C GLY A 193 -24.34 -26.24 12.45
N LEU A 194 -24.38 -26.37 11.12
CA LEU A 194 -23.72 -27.44 10.36
C LEU A 194 -22.93 -26.80 9.22
N HIS A 195 -21.65 -27.11 9.11
CA HIS A 195 -20.88 -26.87 7.89
C HIS A 195 -20.66 -28.17 7.10
N VAL A 196 -20.19 -28.04 5.87
CA VAL A 196 -19.69 -29.18 5.08
C VAL A 196 -18.19 -29.07 4.84
N THR A 197 -17.49 -30.18 4.70
CA THR A 197 -16.13 -30.17 4.15
C THR A 197 -15.94 -31.32 3.17
N PRO A 198 -15.26 -31.11 2.03
CA PRO A 198 -14.89 -32.19 1.13
C PRO A 198 -13.73 -33.04 1.71
N ASP A 199 -13.11 -32.63 2.82
CA ASP A 199 -11.96 -33.32 3.44
C ASP A 199 -12.34 -34.52 4.35
N ILE A 200 -13.64 -34.76 4.59
CA ILE A 200 -14.15 -35.81 5.50
C ILE A 200 -15.07 -36.76 4.72
N PRO A 201 -14.99 -38.09 4.94
CA PRO A 201 -15.83 -39.08 4.27
C PRO A 201 -17.34 -38.86 4.47
N VAL A 202 -18.14 -39.18 3.43
CA VAL A 202 -19.60 -39.05 3.49
C VAL A 202 -20.21 -39.90 4.60
N GLY A 203 -21.01 -39.23 5.45
CA GLY A 203 -21.68 -39.84 6.59
C GLY A 203 -20.82 -39.93 7.86
N GLU A 204 -19.67 -39.27 7.88
CA GLU A 204 -18.88 -38.97 9.08
C GLU A 204 -19.02 -37.49 9.45
N VAL A 205 -18.86 -37.18 10.74
CA VAL A 205 -18.92 -35.81 11.28
C VAL A 205 -17.74 -35.54 12.19
N ALA A 206 -17.24 -34.30 12.18
CA ALA A 206 -16.19 -33.83 13.06
C ALA A 206 -16.61 -32.57 13.81
N SER A 207 -16.19 -32.45 15.06
CA SER A 207 -16.31 -31.25 15.87
C SER A 207 -15.41 -31.37 17.11
N ARG A 208 -15.48 -30.38 18.01
CA ARG A 208 -14.80 -30.38 19.32
C ARG A 208 -15.59 -29.60 20.36
N CYS A 209 -15.23 -29.77 21.62
CA CYS A 209 -15.64 -28.89 22.72
C CYS A 209 -14.75 -27.63 22.74
N GLY A 210 -15.33 -26.48 23.13
CA GLY A 210 -14.58 -25.22 23.25
C GLY A 210 -14.34 -24.55 21.88
N PRO A 211 -13.27 -23.74 21.73
CA PRO A 211 -13.04 -22.99 20.51
C PRO A 211 -12.78 -23.92 19.32
N LEU A 212 -13.48 -23.67 18.22
CA LEU A 212 -13.43 -24.40 16.95
C LEU A 212 -12.69 -23.59 15.89
N SER A 213 -13.24 -22.43 15.50
CA SER A 213 -12.64 -21.49 14.55
C SER A 213 -12.32 -20.15 15.21
N ALA A 214 -11.34 -19.42 14.65
CA ALA A 214 -10.87 -18.16 15.18
C ALA A 214 -11.86 -17.01 14.91
N GLY A 215 -11.93 -16.04 15.82
CA GLY A 215 -12.58 -14.77 15.48
C GLY A 215 -11.66 -13.93 14.60
N SER A 216 -12.20 -12.90 13.95
CA SER A 216 -11.42 -12.10 13.00
C SER A 216 -11.78 -10.62 12.98
N GLY A 217 -10.80 -9.79 12.62
CA GLY A 217 -10.98 -8.38 12.33
C GLY A 217 -10.17 -7.96 11.11
N VAL A 218 -10.61 -6.86 10.51
CA VAL A 218 -9.98 -6.23 9.34
C VAL A 218 -9.37 -4.89 9.78
N PHE A 219 -8.37 -4.39 9.07
CA PHE A 219 -7.98 -2.98 9.20
C PHE A 219 -7.42 -2.42 7.89
N GLU A 220 -7.57 -1.10 7.75
CA GLU A 220 -6.85 -0.27 6.81
C GLU A 220 -6.10 0.83 7.57
N ALA A 221 -4.86 1.10 7.19
CA ALA A 221 -4.08 2.20 7.72
C ALA A 221 -3.51 3.07 6.60
N ILE A 222 -3.67 4.39 6.75
CA ILE A 222 -3.10 5.39 5.85
C ILE A 222 -1.94 6.06 6.58
N ILE A 223 -0.73 5.90 6.03
CA ILE A 223 0.51 6.47 6.54
C ILE A 223 0.85 7.67 5.67
N ARG A 224 0.84 8.88 6.25
CA ARG A 224 1.06 10.15 5.55
C ARG A 224 2.44 10.72 5.91
N GLY A 225 3.21 11.03 4.86
CA GLY A 225 4.50 11.70 4.95
C GLY A 225 4.42 13.08 4.31
N LYS A 226 5.43 13.40 3.51
CA LYS A 226 5.52 14.60 2.66
C LYS A 226 6.26 14.18 1.40
N GLY A 227 5.56 14.16 0.28
CA GLY A 227 6.11 13.80 -1.01
C GLY A 227 7.12 14.82 -1.53
N GLY A 228 7.79 14.44 -2.61
CA GLY A 228 8.83 15.27 -3.23
C GLY A 228 9.63 14.53 -4.29
N HIS A 229 10.51 15.26 -4.97
CA HIS A 229 11.34 14.67 -6.03
C HIS A 229 12.33 13.66 -5.44
N ALA A 230 12.37 12.45 -6.00
CA ALA A 230 13.16 11.32 -5.49
C ALA A 230 14.69 11.57 -5.50
N ALA A 231 15.16 12.58 -6.24
CA ALA A 231 16.56 13.01 -6.18
C ALA A 231 16.93 13.77 -4.89
N LEU A 232 15.94 14.27 -4.15
CA LEU A 232 16.10 15.14 -2.98
C LEU A 232 15.34 14.57 -1.75
N PRO A 233 15.61 13.30 -1.34
CA PRO A 233 14.87 12.64 -0.26
C PRO A 233 14.98 13.39 1.08
N GLN A 234 16.06 14.14 1.30
CA GLN A 234 16.27 14.98 2.49
C GLN A 234 15.26 16.13 2.65
N LEU A 235 14.56 16.54 1.59
CA LEU A 235 13.51 17.55 1.62
C LEU A 235 12.10 16.95 1.81
N SER A 236 12.01 15.62 1.80
CA SER A 236 10.79 14.81 1.85
C SER A 236 10.68 14.08 3.19
N ILE A 237 9.50 13.50 3.46
CA ILE A 237 9.26 12.57 4.56
C ILE A 237 8.61 11.34 3.92
N ASP A 238 9.36 10.25 3.82
CA ASP A 238 9.02 9.12 2.96
C ASP A 238 8.07 8.11 3.64
N PRO A 239 6.80 7.98 3.20
CA PRO A 239 5.86 7.03 3.76
C PRO A 239 6.06 5.60 3.27
N VAL A 240 6.80 5.36 2.17
CA VAL A 240 7.19 4.00 1.71
C VAL A 240 8.14 3.38 2.73
N MET A 241 9.11 4.15 3.21
CA MET A 241 10.00 3.74 4.31
C MET A 241 9.24 3.52 5.64
N ALA A 242 8.23 4.33 5.93
CA ALA A 242 7.36 4.13 7.10
C ALA A 242 6.53 2.84 7.00
N ALA A 243 5.79 2.64 5.92
CA ALA A 243 4.99 1.44 5.67
C ALA A 243 5.85 0.16 5.72
N THR A 244 7.04 0.20 5.15
CA THR A 244 8.02 -0.90 5.18
C THR A 244 8.39 -1.30 6.62
N ASN A 245 8.74 -0.32 7.48
CA ASN A 245 9.10 -0.59 8.87
C ASN A 245 7.88 -1.04 9.69
N VAL A 246 6.68 -0.54 9.40
CA VAL A 246 5.41 -1.00 9.97
C VAL A 246 5.18 -2.48 9.66
N ILE A 247 5.23 -2.88 8.38
CA ILE A 247 5.00 -4.27 7.93
C ILE A 247 5.96 -5.24 8.63
N ILE A 248 7.25 -4.91 8.70
CA ILE A 248 8.27 -5.72 9.39
C ILE A 248 8.01 -5.76 10.91
N SER A 249 7.64 -4.62 11.52
CA SER A 249 7.41 -4.54 12.97
C SER A 249 6.18 -5.32 13.42
N LEU A 250 5.11 -5.33 12.63
CA LEU A 250 3.86 -6.06 12.93
C LEU A 250 4.09 -7.58 13.04
N GLN A 251 5.11 -8.14 12.38
CA GLN A 251 5.48 -9.56 12.52
C GLN A 251 5.88 -9.94 13.95
N ASN A 252 6.31 -8.98 14.77
CA ASN A 252 6.64 -9.22 16.18
C ASN A 252 5.40 -9.46 17.04
N LEU A 253 4.22 -8.96 16.66
CA LEU A 253 2.98 -9.20 17.41
C LEU A 253 2.67 -10.70 17.44
N VAL A 254 2.73 -11.39 16.30
CA VAL A 254 2.54 -12.84 16.24
C VAL A 254 3.76 -13.57 16.81
N SER A 255 4.97 -13.23 16.35
CA SER A 255 6.15 -14.04 16.66
C SER A 255 6.72 -13.86 18.08
N ARG A 256 6.45 -12.73 18.76
CA ARG A 256 6.98 -12.39 20.10
C ARG A 256 5.89 -12.11 21.15
N GLU A 257 4.67 -11.73 20.75
CA GLU A 257 3.53 -11.45 21.66
C GLU A 257 2.43 -12.53 21.62
N ALA A 258 2.75 -13.74 21.16
CA ALA A 258 1.95 -14.98 21.29
C ALA A 258 2.73 -16.06 22.04
N ASP A 259 2.03 -16.98 22.70
CA ASP A 259 2.63 -18.13 23.40
C ASP A 259 2.55 -19.35 22.47
N PRO A 260 3.67 -19.86 21.97
CA PRO A 260 3.68 -21.00 21.05
C PRO A 260 3.31 -22.33 21.72
N LEU A 261 3.11 -22.37 23.04
CA LEU A 261 2.86 -23.58 23.83
C LEU A 261 1.50 -23.59 24.54
N ASP A 262 0.60 -22.65 24.25
CA ASP A 262 -0.73 -22.57 24.86
C ASP A 262 -1.87 -23.02 23.90
N PRO A 263 -2.21 -24.32 23.85
CA PRO A 263 -3.36 -24.82 23.10
C PRO A 263 -4.69 -24.74 23.88
N GLN A 264 -4.76 -24.11 25.07
CA GLN A 264 -5.95 -24.15 25.93
C GLN A 264 -6.39 -22.78 26.44
N THR A 265 -7.61 -22.39 26.05
CA THR A 265 -8.24 -21.10 26.37
C THR A 265 -8.73 -20.95 27.82
N GLU A 266 -7.93 -21.36 28.83
CA GLU A 266 -8.15 -20.98 30.24
C GLU A 266 -7.30 -19.76 30.63
N GLU A 267 -7.80 -18.56 30.30
CA GLU A 267 -7.21 -17.30 30.73
C GLU A 267 -7.18 -17.18 32.26
N ARG A 268 -5.99 -17.19 32.85
CA ARG A 268 -5.76 -16.72 34.24
C ARG A 268 -5.32 -15.26 34.23
N LEU A 269 -6.29 -14.36 34.43
CA LEU A 269 -6.05 -12.95 34.72
C LEU A 269 -5.10 -12.79 35.91
N ASP A 270 -3.88 -12.28 35.67
CA ASP A 270 -2.98 -11.84 36.73
C ASP A 270 -3.35 -10.39 37.11
N SER A 271 -3.52 -10.11 38.40
CA SER A 271 -3.98 -8.80 38.90
C SER A 271 -2.97 -7.66 38.70
N ARG A 272 -1.79 -7.96 38.14
CA ARG A 272 -0.78 -6.97 37.78
C ARG A 272 -1.19 -6.18 36.54
N ARG A 273 -1.15 -4.86 36.66
CA ARG A 273 -1.35 -3.91 35.54
C ARG A 273 0.00 -3.37 35.13
N ILE A 274 0.29 -3.35 33.83
CA ILE A 274 1.43 -2.59 33.31
C ILE A 274 1.01 -1.12 33.21
N LEU A 275 1.83 -0.23 33.77
CA LEU A 275 1.70 1.22 33.62
C LEU A 275 2.56 1.66 32.43
N LEU A 276 1.93 1.97 31.30
CA LEU A 276 2.60 2.66 30.18
C LEU A 276 2.18 4.13 30.22
N VAL A 277 3.15 5.01 30.48
CA VAL A 277 2.94 6.46 30.53
C VAL A 277 3.25 7.06 29.16
N TYR A 278 2.23 7.58 28.49
CA TYR A 278 2.36 8.42 27.30
C TYR A 278 1.40 9.61 27.45
N GLY A 279 1.96 10.78 27.77
CA GLY A 279 1.19 11.99 28.10
C GLY A 279 0.47 11.91 29.46
N ASP A 280 -0.46 12.84 29.69
CA ASP A 280 -1.11 13.08 31.00
C ASP A 280 -2.16 12.03 31.40
N ASN A 281 -2.42 11.02 30.56
CA ASN A 281 -3.37 9.93 30.84
C ASN A 281 -2.65 8.57 30.94
N PRO A 282 -2.48 7.98 32.14
CA PRO A 282 -1.91 6.65 32.28
C PRO A 282 -2.88 5.57 31.78
N LEU A 283 -2.49 4.82 30.76
CA LEU A 283 -3.20 3.61 30.34
C LEU A 283 -2.84 2.44 31.27
N TYR A 284 -3.85 1.77 31.82
CA TYR A 284 -3.69 0.56 32.62
C TYR A 284 -4.13 -0.66 31.82
N LEU A 285 -3.18 -1.42 31.28
CA LEU A 285 -3.47 -2.67 30.60
C LEU A 285 -3.35 -3.87 31.58
N PRO A 286 -4.28 -4.84 31.54
CA PRO A 286 -4.15 -6.09 32.30
C PRO A 286 -3.00 -6.94 31.76
N TYR A 287 -2.29 -7.64 32.66
CA TYR A 287 -1.24 -8.57 32.27
C TYR A 287 -1.85 -9.95 31.94
N ILE A 288 -2.09 -10.21 30.66
CA ILE A 288 -2.53 -11.53 30.16
C ILE A 288 -1.33 -12.47 30.19
N LYS A 289 -1.44 -13.57 30.94
CA LYS A 289 -0.28 -14.36 31.37
C LYS A 289 0.11 -15.52 30.44
N TYR A 290 -0.81 -15.97 29.59
CA TYR A 290 -0.69 -17.07 28.63
C TYR A 290 -1.45 -16.65 27.36
N MET A 291 -0.95 -16.96 26.17
CA MET A 291 -1.34 -16.22 24.95
C MET A 291 -1.65 -17.14 23.77
N SER A 292 -2.94 -17.35 23.51
CA SER A 292 -3.48 -18.22 22.44
C SER A 292 -2.86 -18.00 21.04
N PRO A 293 -2.95 -19.01 20.15
CA PRO A 293 -2.62 -18.86 18.73
C PRO A 293 -3.32 -17.66 18.09
N GLN A 294 -2.59 -16.97 17.22
CA GLN A 294 -3.06 -15.78 16.51
C GLN A 294 -2.38 -15.62 15.15
N VAL A 295 -3.08 -14.98 14.21
CA VAL A 295 -2.58 -14.64 12.87
C VAL A 295 -2.76 -13.15 12.62
N LEU A 296 -1.79 -12.54 11.93
CA LEU A 296 -1.85 -11.18 11.41
C LEU A 296 -1.19 -11.19 10.03
N THR A 297 -1.83 -10.59 9.03
CA THR A 297 -1.33 -10.60 7.65
C THR A 297 -1.68 -9.29 6.97
N ILE A 298 -0.72 -8.74 6.22
CA ILE A 298 -0.88 -7.54 5.39
C ILE A 298 -1.03 -8.01 3.95
N ALA A 299 -2.14 -7.65 3.32
CA ALA A 299 -2.56 -8.20 2.03
C ALA A 299 -2.85 -7.12 0.99
N LYS A 300 -3.21 -5.92 1.44
CA LYS A 300 -3.42 -4.71 0.64
C LYS A 300 -2.28 -3.73 0.88
N LEU A 301 -1.69 -3.22 -0.19
CA LEU A 301 -0.59 -2.26 -0.16
C LEU A 301 -0.63 -1.37 -1.41
N GLN A 302 -0.75 -0.06 -1.20
CA GLN A 302 -0.81 0.93 -2.27
C GLN A 302 0.00 2.16 -1.90
N GLY A 303 1.07 2.46 -2.65
CA GLY A 303 2.02 3.51 -2.30
C GLY A 303 2.79 4.05 -3.50
N GLY A 304 2.25 5.07 -4.16
CA GLY A 304 2.88 5.76 -5.29
C GLY A 304 2.94 4.96 -6.59
N ASP A 305 2.84 5.66 -7.73
CA ASP A 305 2.88 5.06 -9.07
C ASP A 305 4.04 5.58 -9.95
N ALA A 306 4.63 6.71 -9.56
CA ALA A 306 5.74 7.34 -10.27
C ALA A 306 7.10 6.88 -9.71
N PHE A 307 8.08 6.68 -10.58
CA PHE A 307 9.43 6.23 -10.19
C PHE A 307 10.28 7.34 -9.54
N ASN A 308 10.00 8.60 -9.82
CA ASN A 308 10.81 9.77 -9.45
C ASN A 308 10.11 10.73 -8.46
N VAL A 309 8.94 10.36 -7.92
CA VAL A 309 8.19 11.19 -6.97
C VAL A 309 7.85 10.36 -5.72
N ILE A 310 8.49 10.66 -4.59
CA ILE A 310 8.15 10.09 -3.30
C ILE A 310 6.68 10.47 -3.02
N PRO A 311 5.78 9.51 -2.71
CA PRO A 311 4.37 9.79 -2.54
C PRO A 311 4.08 10.50 -1.21
N ASP A 312 2.96 11.23 -1.14
CA ASP A 312 2.50 11.88 0.11
C ASP A 312 1.95 10.87 1.14
N TYR A 313 1.51 9.69 0.69
CA TYR A 313 0.99 8.65 1.57
C TYR A 313 1.16 7.24 1.00
N VAL A 314 1.06 6.25 1.88
CA VAL A 314 0.92 4.82 1.57
C VAL A 314 -0.26 4.27 2.36
N THR A 315 -1.09 3.47 1.71
CA THR A 315 -2.17 2.70 2.35
C THR A 315 -1.72 1.25 2.51
N ILE A 316 -1.87 0.71 3.71
CA ILE A 316 -1.71 -0.73 4.00
C ILE A 316 -3.01 -1.28 4.58
N GLY A 317 -3.32 -2.55 4.34
CA GLY A 317 -4.50 -3.19 4.90
C GLY A 317 -4.33 -4.69 5.05
N GLY A 318 -5.07 -5.28 5.98
CA GLY A 318 -4.90 -6.67 6.36
C GLY A 318 -5.98 -7.21 7.30
N THR A 319 -5.80 -8.45 7.74
CA THR A 319 -6.67 -9.11 8.71
C THR A 319 -5.87 -9.66 9.89
N PHE A 320 -6.50 -9.73 11.06
CA PHE A 320 -5.98 -10.36 12.28
C PHE A 320 -7.00 -11.33 12.87
N ARG A 321 -6.52 -12.39 13.52
CA ARG A 321 -7.36 -13.50 14.02
C ARG A 321 -6.83 -14.05 15.34
N ALA A 322 -7.73 -14.48 16.23
CA ALA A 322 -7.43 -15.12 17.51
C ALA A 322 -8.64 -15.89 18.06
N PHE A 323 -8.39 -16.86 18.95
CA PHE A 323 -9.43 -17.71 19.56
C PHE A 323 -10.11 -17.12 20.82
N SER A 324 -9.82 -15.86 21.20
CA SER A 324 -10.53 -15.17 22.29
C SER A 324 -10.84 -13.72 21.90
N ARG A 325 -11.99 -13.20 22.37
CA ARG A 325 -12.40 -11.81 22.10
C ARG A 325 -11.47 -10.80 22.79
N GLU A 326 -10.96 -11.12 23.99
CA GLU A 326 -9.96 -10.30 24.67
C GLU A 326 -8.66 -10.21 23.85
N ARG A 327 -8.23 -11.31 23.22
CA ARG A 327 -7.05 -11.33 22.34
C ARG A 327 -7.26 -10.58 21.02
N LEU A 328 -8.46 -10.60 20.44
CA LEU A 328 -8.78 -9.77 19.27
C LEU A 328 -8.72 -8.27 19.59
N GLU A 329 -9.34 -7.84 20.69
CA GLU A 329 -9.31 -6.43 21.12
C GLU A 329 -7.89 -5.99 21.53
N HIS A 330 -7.10 -6.89 22.13
CA HIS A 330 -5.67 -6.64 22.39
C HIS A 330 -4.87 -6.50 21.08
N LEU A 331 -5.07 -7.39 20.10
CA LEU A 331 -4.42 -7.28 18.79
C LEU A 331 -4.78 -5.98 18.08
N LYS A 332 -6.06 -5.59 18.09
CA LYS A 332 -6.55 -4.31 17.56
C LYS A 332 -5.77 -3.12 18.14
N GLN A 333 -5.67 -3.04 19.47
CA GLN A 333 -4.88 -1.99 20.15
C GLN A 333 -3.38 -2.05 19.83
N ARG A 334 -2.78 -3.24 19.77
CA ARG A 334 -1.35 -3.42 19.46
C ARG A 334 -1.01 -3.08 18.01
N ILE A 335 -1.87 -3.43 17.06
CA ILE A 335 -1.74 -3.08 15.64
C ILE A 335 -1.73 -1.56 15.49
N GLU A 336 -2.70 -0.86 16.10
CA GLU A 336 -2.74 0.61 16.08
C GLU A 336 -1.47 1.23 16.69
N GLN A 337 -1.06 0.77 17.88
CA GLN A 337 0.15 1.27 18.55
C GLN A 337 1.44 1.05 17.74
N VAL A 338 1.60 -0.10 17.09
CA VAL A 338 2.78 -0.38 16.25
C VAL A 338 2.76 0.47 14.98
N ILE A 339 1.60 0.60 14.31
CA ILE A 339 1.48 1.40 13.09
C ILE A 339 1.81 2.88 13.38
N ILE A 340 1.16 3.48 14.38
CA ILE A 340 1.36 4.89 14.75
C ILE A 340 2.80 5.10 15.25
N GLY A 341 3.31 4.20 16.10
CA GLY A 341 4.67 4.31 16.64
C GLY A 341 5.77 4.24 15.57
N GLN A 342 5.69 3.29 14.64
CA GLN A 342 6.68 3.14 13.57
C GLN A 342 6.58 4.25 12.53
N ALA A 343 5.37 4.71 12.20
CA ALA A 343 5.19 5.89 11.35
C ALA A 343 5.84 7.13 11.97
N ALA A 344 5.61 7.37 13.28
CA ALA A 344 6.19 8.50 14.01
C ALA A 344 7.72 8.47 14.06
N VAL A 345 8.35 7.29 14.20
CA VAL A 345 9.82 7.13 14.10
C VAL A 345 10.35 7.59 12.74
N GLN A 346 9.60 7.37 11.66
CA GLN A 346 9.94 7.85 10.31
C GLN A 346 9.43 9.27 10.02
N ARG A 347 8.98 10.00 11.04
CA ARG A 347 8.40 11.37 10.97
C ARG A 347 7.08 11.47 10.19
N CYS A 348 6.44 10.32 9.91
CA CYS A 348 5.12 10.24 9.30
C CYS A 348 4.01 10.30 10.37
N ASN A 349 2.80 10.68 9.95
CA ASN A 349 1.59 10.47 10.74
C ASN A 349 0.84 9.23 10.20
N ALA A 350 0.10 8.50 11.03
CA ALA A 350 -0.70 7.37 10.57
C ALA A 350 -2.09 7.37 11.22
N THR A 351 -3.09 6.96 10.44
CA THR A 351 -4.46 6.74 10.91
C THR A 351 -4.86 5.30 10.61
N VAL A 352 -5.41 4.59 11.58
CA VAL A 352 -5.87 3.20 11.44
C VAL A 352 -7.40 3.18 11.57
N ASN A 353 -8.06 2.48 10.66
CA ASN A 353 -9.49 2.21 10.68
C ASN A 353 -9.70 0.70 10.69
N PHE A 354 -10.44 0.20 11.68
CA PHE A 354 -10.75 -1.23 11.84
C PHE A 354 -12.03 -1.66 11.12
N LEU A 355 -12.68 -0.73 10.40
CA LEU A 355 -13.85 -0.99 9.55
C LEU A 355 -15.07 -1.59 10.29
N ASP A 356 -15.14 -1.46 11.63
CA ASP A 356 -16.12 -2.15 12.49
C ASP A 356 -17.60 -1.90 12.11
N GLU A 357 -17.91 -0.79 11.42
CA GLU A 357 -19.26 -0.47 10.96
C GLU A 357 -19.68 -1.28 9.71
N GLU A 358 -18.72 -1.59 8.83
CA GLU A 358 -18.94 -2.35 7.59
C GLU A 358 -18.62 -3.83 7.78
N ASN A 359 -17.55 -4.12 8.51
CA ASN A 359 -17.02 -5.44 8.85
C ASN A 359 -16.86 -5.50 10.38
N PRO A 360 -17.91 -5.86 11.15
CA PRO A 360 -17.81 -5.96 12.59
C PRO A 360 -16.74 -6.99 12.99
N LEU A 361 -16.17 -6.86 14.19
CA LEU A 361 -15.24 -7.86 14.72
C LEU A 361 -15.96 -9.20 14.95
N TYR A 362 -15.60 -10.25 14.20
CA TYR A 362 -16.21 -11.58 14.33
C TYR A 362 -15.67 -12.22 15.62
N PRO A 363 -16.54 -12.64 16.56
CA PRO A 363 -16.10 -13.42 17.71
C PRO A 363 -15.61 -14.82 17.27
N PRO A 364 -14.81 -15.53 18.09
CA PRO A 364 -14.43 -16.91 17.82
C PRO A 364 -15.61 -17.86 17.99
N THR A 365 -15.68 -18.91 17.18
CA THR A 365 -16.69 -19.97 17.32
C THR A 365 -16.32 -20.85 18.50
N VAL A 366 -17.14 -20.87 19.54
CA VAL A 366 -16.87 -21.60 20.80
C VAL A 366 -18.05 -22.53 21.14
N ASN A 367 -17.84 -23.82 20.93
CA ASN A 367 -18.83 -24.86 21.20
C ASN A 367 -19.05 -25.08 22.70
N ASN A 368 -20.32 -25.01 23.10
CA ASN A 368 -20.74 -25.27 24.47
C ASN A 368 -20.47 -26.74 24.87
N GLY A 369 -19.80 -26.95 26.01
CA GLY A 369 -19.37 -28.28 26.46
C GLY A 369 -20.46 -29.24 26.94
N ASP A 370 -21.65 -28.76 27.28
CA ASP A 370 -22.80 -29.62 27.57
C ASP A 370 -23.54 -30.02 26.28
N LEU A 371 -23.66 -29.09 25.32
CA LEU A 371 -24.13 -29.40 23.98
C LEU A 371 -23.18 -30.34 23.21
N HIS A 372 -21.87 -30.30 23.50
CA HIS A 372 -20.90 -31.25 22.94
C HIS A 372 -21.23 -32.70 23.28
N LYS A 373 -21.45 -33.01 24.57
CA LYS A 373 -21.81 -34.36 25.02
C LYS A 373 -23.12 -34.82 24.36
N PHE A 374 -24.12 -33.94 24.36
CA PHE A 374 -25.40 -34.18 23.71
C PHE A 374 -25.26 -34.44 22.20
N PHE A 375 -24.43 -33.67 21.50
CA PHE A 375 -24.14 -33.90 20.09
C PHE A 375 -23.48 -35.26 19.85
N VAL A 376 -22.46 -35.63 20.64
CA VAL A 376 -21.77 -36.93 20.51
C VAL A 376 -22.74 -38.09 20.74
N ASP A 377 -23.63 -37.99 21.72
CA ASP A 377 -24.67 -38.99 21.95
C ASP A 377 -25.65 -39.08 20.78
N VAL A 378 -26.16 -37.95 20.27
CA VAL A 378 -27.13 -37.94 19.15
C VAL A 378 -26.51 -38.43 17.84
N ALA A 379 -25.35 -37.89 17.46
CA ALA A 379 -24.63 -38.27 16.25
C ALA A 379 -24.13 -39.72 16.33
N GLY A 380 -23.61 -40.14 17.49
CA GLY A 380 -23.14 -41.51 17.72
C GLY A 380 -24.26 -42.55 17.63
N ASN A 381 -25.49 -42.21 18.07
CA ASN A 381 -26.66 -43.06 17.89
C ASN A 381 -27.19 -43.08 16.44
N LEU A 382 -27.05 -41.98 15.68
CA LEU A 382 -27.54 -41.87 14.31
C LEU A 382 -26.59 -42.48 13.26
N LEU A 383 -25.28 -42.28 13.43
CA LEU A 383 -24.24 -42.62 12.46
C LEU A 383 -23.37 -43.81 12.89
N GLY A 384 -23.37 -44.14 14.19
CA GLY A 384 -22.39 -45.00 14.84
C GLY A 384 -21.21 -44.18 15.39
N ILE A 385 -20.82 -44.43 16.64
CA ILE A 385 -19.81 -43.62 17.35
C ILE A 385 -18.44 -43.55 16.65
N ASN A 386 -18.07 -44.58 15.86
CA ASN A 386 -16.84 -44.62 15.08
C ASN A 386 -16.81 -43.60 13.92
N LYS A 387 -17.94 -42.93 13.63
CA LYS A 387 -18.11 -41.90 12.60
C LYS A 387 -18.21 -40.48 13.15
N VAL A 388 -17.94 -40.30 14.45
CA VAL A 388 -18.02 -39.02 15.15
C VAL A 388 -16.64 -38.69 15.68
N ASP A 389 -15.90 -37.84 14.97
CA ASP A 389 -14.66 -37.27 15.50
C ASP A 389 -15.00 -36.14 16.50
N THR A 390 -14.46 -36.26 17.70
CA THR A 390 -14.63 -35.30 18.81
C THR A 390 -13.39 -34.44 19.04
N ASN A 391 -12.33 -34.67 18.26
CA ASN A 391 -11.01 -34.08 18.43
C ASN A 391 -10.57 -33.27 17.20
N MET A 392 -11.53 -32.73 16.44
CA MET A 392 -11.28 -31.88 15.27
C MET A 392 -10.23 -30.81 15.59
N GLU A 393 -9.29 -30.58 14.67
CA GLU A 393 -8.30 -29.52 14.83
C GLU A 393 -8.96 -28.14 14.82
N GLN A 394 -8.30 -27.16 15.44
CA GLN A 394 -8.74 -25.77 15.41
C GLN A 394 -8.31 -25.11 14.11
N ASP A 395 -9.21 -24.36 13.48
CA ASP A 395 -8.93 -23.63 12.25
C ASP A 395 -8.80 -22.11 12.49
N MET A 396 -8.11 -21.43 11.57
CA MET A 396 -7.98 -19.96 11.56
C MET A 396 -8.99 -19.30 10.63
N ALA A 397 -9.98 -20.03 10.10
CA ALA A 397 -11.12 -19.39 9.46
C ALA A 397 -11.92 -18.60 10.52
N ALA A 398 -12.89 -17.83 10.07
CA ALA A 398 -13.91 -17.26 10.94
C ALA A 398 -15.27 -17.63 10.35
N GLU A 399 -16.25 -17.78 11.21
CA GLU A 399 -17.62 -18.14 10.87
C GLU A 399 -18.52 -17.26 11.72
N ASP A 400 -19.48 -16.57 11.11
CA ASP A 400 -20.30 -15.58 11.80
C ASP A 400 -21.32 -16.18 12.79
N PHE A 401 -21.55 -17.50 12.77
CA PHE A 401 -22.34 -18.27 13.74
C PHE A 401 -21.87 -18.01 15.18
N ALA A 402 -20.59 -17.66 15.37
CA ALA A 402 -20.04 -17.20 16.62
C ALA A 402 -20.83 -16.03 17.25
N PHE A 403 -21.47 -15.16 16.46
CA PHE A 403 -22.35 -14.11 16.98
C PHE A 403 -23.55 -14.69 17.75
N TYR A 404 -24.11 -15.83 17.33
CA TYR A 404 -25.16 -16.51 18.10
C TYR A 404 -24.62 -17.07 19.42
N GLN A 405 -23.40 -17.62 19.40
CA GLN A 405 -22.75 -18.22 20.57
C GLN A 405 -22.46 -17.22 21.70
N GLU A 406 -22.39 -15.91 21.41
CA GLU A 406 -22.28 -14.87 22.44
C GLU A 406 -23.54 -14.73 23.32
N PHE A 407 -24.71 -15.13 22.82
CA PHE A 407 -26.01 -14.92 23.48
C PHE A 407 -26.80 -16.20 23.75
N ILE A 408 -26.60 -17.24 22.94
CA ILE A 408 -27.32 -18.51 22.94
C ILE A 408 -26.30 -19.64 23.05
N PRO A 409 -26.46 -20.63 23.95
CA PRO A 409 -25.63 -21.83 23.93
C PRO A 409 -25.68 -22.49 22.54
N GLY A 410 -24.57 -22.41 21.82
CA GLY A 410 -24.48 -22.87 20.44
C GLY A 410 -23.52 -24.03 20.27
N TYR A 411 -23.79 -24.88 19.28
CA TYR A 411 -22.92 -25.97 18.90
C TYR A 411 -22.84 -26.10 17.38
N TYR A 412 -21.62 -26.08 16.85
CA TYR A 412 -21.29 -26.07 15.44
C TYR A 412 -20.42 -27.28 15.10
N PHE A 413 -20.71 -27.95 13.99
CA PHE A 413 -20.04 -29.18 13.57
C PHE A 413 -19.96 -29.30 12.06
N THR A 414 -19.02 -30.11 11.58
CA THR A 414 -18.75 -30.27 10.16
C THR A 414 -19.16 -31.68 9.71
N LEU A 415 -19.83 -31.76 8.56
CA LEU A 415 -20.26 -32.99 7.89
C LEU A 415 -19.38 -33.29 6.67
N GLY A 416 -18.98 -34.55 6.51
CA GLY A 416 -18.18 -35.00 5.39
C GLY A 416 -18.92 -35.04 4.05
N MET A 417 -18.25 -34.52 3.02
CA MET A 417 -18.69 -34.42 1.62
C MET A 417 -17.63 -34.93 0.62
N GLU A 418 -16.68 -35.75 1.07
CA GLU A 418 -15.61 -36.29 0.23
C GLU A 418 -16.14 -36.98 -1.04
N ILE A 419 -15.48 -36.66 -2.15
CA ILE A 419 -15.68 -37.32 -3.45
C ILE A 419 -14.59 -38.35 -3.63
N ALA A 420 -14.98 -39.57 -4.03
CA ALA A 420 -14.03 -40.60 -4.41
C ALA A 420 -13.26 -40.19 -5.69
N SER A 421 -12.10 -39.58 -5.52
CA SER A 421 -11.21 -39.10 -6.59
C SER A 421 -9.77 -39.58 -6.37
N SER A 422 -9.01 -39.69 -7.46
CA SER A 422 -7.56 -39.91 -7.43
C SER A 422 -6.75 -38.61 -7.42
N GLU A 423 -7.40 -37.46 -7.59
CA GLU A 423 -6.79 -36.13 -7.58
C GLU A 423 -6.96 -35.45 -6.20
N PRO A 424 -6.09 -34.50 -5.82
CA PRO A 424 -6.23 -33.77 -4.57
C PRO A 424 -7.58 -33.05 -4.48
N VAL A 425 -8.25 -33.21 -3.36
CA VAL A 425 -9.51 -32.53 -3.06
C VAL A 425 -9.31 -31.02 -3.09
N ALA A 426 -10.17 -30.31 -3.82
CA ALA A 426 -10.16 -28.85 -3.84
C ALA A 426 -10.75 -28.31 -2.53
N PRO A 427 -10.06 -27.41 -1.82
CA PRO A 427 -10.54 -26.87 -0.55
C PRO A 427 -11.74 -25.94 -0.75
N LEU A 428 -12.41 -25.60 0.35
CA LEU A 428 -13.41 -24.52 0.38
C LEU A 428 -12.80 -23.20 -0.16
N HIS A 429 -13.64 -22.35 -0.74
CA HIS A 429 -13.29 -21.11 -1.45
C HIS A 429 -12.38 -21.33 -2.67
N SER A 430 -12.25 -22.57 -3.16
CA SER A 430 -11.61 -22.88 -4.45
C SER A 430 -12.60 -22.71 -5.61
N PRO A 431 -12.19 -22.14 -6.76
CA PRO A 431 -12.99 -22.17 -7.99
C PRO A 431 -13.19 -23.59 -8.56
N TYR A 432 -12.50 -24.59 -7.99
CA TYR A 432 -12.61 -26.01 -8.33
C TYR A 432 -13.33 -26.85 -7.25
N LEU A 433 -13.99 -26.24 -6.26
CA LEU A 433 -14.71 -27.00 -5.23
C LEU A 433 -15.81 -27.88 -5.86
N VAL A 434 -15.83 -29.16 -5.47
CA VAL A 434 -16.93 -30.08 -5.73
C VAL A 434 -17.24 -30.81 -4.42
N ILE A 435 -18.52 -31.05 -4.14
CA ILE A 435 -19.02 -31.76 -2.94
C ILE A 435 -19.89 -32.95 -3.32
N ASN A 436 -19.86 -34.02 -2.52
CA ASN A 436 -20.61 -35.24 -2.75
C ASN A 436 -22.06 -35.13 -2.26
N GLU A 437 -23.03 -35.13 -3.17
CA GLU A 437 -24.45 -34.94 -2.83
C GLU A 437 -25.05 -36.06 -1.95
N ASP A 438 -24.42 -37.24 -1.88
CA ASP A 438 -24.80 -38.35 -0.97
C ASP A 438 -24.73 -37.98 0.52
N GLY A 439 -24.07 -36.87 0.88
CA GLY A 439 -24.07 -36.32 2.24
C GLY A 439 -25.39 -35.63 2.65
N LEU A 440 -26.21 -35.16 1.70
CA LEU A 440 -27.44 -34.39 1.99
C LEU A 440 -28.41 -35.09 2.98
N PRO A 441 -28.69 -36.41 2.87
CA PRO A 441 -29.54 -37.11 3.84
C PRO A 441 -28.99 -37.11 5.27
N TYR A 442 -27.67 -37.14 5.44
CA TYR A 442 -27.03 -37.19 6.76
C TYR A 442 -27.20 -35.86 7.49
N GLY A 443 -26.98 -34.72 6.83
CA GLY A 443 -27.17 -33.41 7.44
C GLY A 443 -28.64 -33.11 7.77
N ALA A 444 -29.56 -33.45 6.87
CA ALA A 444 -31.00 -33.35 7.13
C ALA A 444 -31.43 -34.18 8.36
N ALA A 445 -30.93 -35.41 8.48
CA ALA A 445 -31.21 -36.28 9.61
C ALA A 445 -30.55 -35.80 10.91
N LEU A 446 -29.33 -35.25 10.86
CA LEU A 446 -28.62 -34.69 12.01
C LEU A 446 -29.35 -33.47 12.59
N HIS A 447 -29.71 -32.49 11.76
CA HIS A 447 -30.49 -31.32 12.20
C HIS A 447 -31.82 -31.74 12.85
N ALA A 448 -32.57 -32.65 12.22
CA ALA A 448 -33.83 -33.15 12.77
C ALA A 448 -33.65 -33.91 14.10
N SER A 449 -32.58 -34.72 14.21
CA SER A 449 -32.27 -35.50 15.42
C SER A 449 -31.82 -34.61 16.59
N LEU A 450 -30.94 -33.64 16.35
CA LEU A 450 -30.46 -32.69 17.36
C LEU A 450 -31.61 -31.83 17.89
N ALA A 451 -32.44 -31.29 17.00
CA ALA A 451 -33.60 -30.49 17.40
C ALA A 451 -34.61 -31.31 18.21
N THR A 452 -34.96 -32.52 17.75
CA THR A 452 -35.94 -33.38 18.44
C THR A 452 -35.41 -33.87 19.79
N GLY A 453 -34.16 -34.34 19.84
CA GLY A 453 -33.52 -34.84 21.05
C GLY A 453 -33.38 -33.78 22.13
N TYR A 454 -33.05 -32.53 21.74
CA TYR A 454 -32.89 -31.43 22.69
C TYR A 454 -34.25 -31.04 23.30
N LEU A 455 -35.31 -30.92 22.49
CA LEU A 455 -36.65 -30.63 22.99
C LEU A 455 -37.14 -31.71 23.98
N TYR A 456 -36.87 -32.98 23.70
CA TYR A 456 -37.20 -34.10 24.59
C TYR A 456 -36.44 -34.04 25.93
N GLN A 457 -35.13 -33.79 25.90
CA GLN A 457 -34.32 -33.68 27.11
C GLN A 457 -34.78 -32.53 28.03
N GLN A 458 -35.21 -31.41 27.44
CA GLN A 458 -35.75 -30.26 28.18
C GLN A 458 -37.12 -30.53 28.82
N ASP A 459 -37.95 -31.41 28.25
CA ASP A 459 -39.24 -31.78 28.85
C ASP A 459 -39.06 -32.74 30.03
N VAL A 460 -38.19 -33.75 29.89
CA VAL A 460 -37.81 -34.65 30.99
C VAL A 460 -37.22 -33.89 32.18
N ALA A 461 -36.42 -32.83 31.92
CA ALA A 461 -35.88 -31.97 32.96
C ALA A 461 -36.96 -31.18 33.73
N LYS A 462 -38.07 -30.79 33.08
CA LYS A 462 -39.21 -30.12 33.74
C LYS A 462 -40.01 -31.06 34.64
N VAL A 463 -40.11 -32.34 34.30
CA VAL A 463 -40.84 -33.34 35.11
C VAL A 463 -40.11 -33.68 36.41
N GLY A 464 -38.79 -33.43 36.49
CA GLY A 464 -37.97 -33.75 37.66
C GLY A 464 -37.79 -32.64 38.71
N VAL A 465 -38.24 -31.39 38.46
CA VAL A 465 -37.90 -30.24 39.31
C VAL A 465 -39.08 -29.25 39.44
N ASP A 466 -39.75 -29.26 40.60
CA ASP A 466 -40.76 -28.28 40.97
C ASP A 466 -40.09 -27.06 41.64
N VAL A 467 -39.91 -25.96 40.90
CA VAL A 467 -39.30 -24.71 41.40
C VAL A 467 -40.09 -23.48 40.91
N ASP A 468 -40.43 -22.63 41.89
CA ASP A 468 -41.23 -21.41 41.78
C ASP A 468 -40.77 -20.43 40.66
N PRO A 469 -41.65 -20.04 39.72
CA PRO A 469 -41.33 -19.11 38.63
C PRO A 469 -40.93 -17.67 39.04
N HIS A 470 -41.09 -17.26 40.30
CA HIS A 470 -41.01 -15.83 40.67
C HIS A 470 -39.60 -15.22 40.85
N ASN A 471 -38.51 -15.98 40.69
CA ASN A 471 -37.16 -15.46 40.96
C ASN A 471 -36.32 -15.05 39.72
N LEU A 472 -36.69 -15.47 38.51
CA LEU A 472 -35.89 -15.23 37.29
C LEU A 472 -36.04 -13.82 36.68
N THR A 473 -37.09 -13.07 37.02
CA THR A 473 -37.37 -11.73 36.45
C THR A 473 -36.58 -10.59 37.09
N LYS A 474 -35.92 -10.80 38.25
CA LYS A 474 -35.11 -9.75 38.92
C LYS A 474 -33.68 -9.64 38.40
N GLN A 475 -33.01 -10.74 38.03
CA GLN A 475 -31.63 -10.68 37.53
C GLN A 475 -31.51 -10.16 36.08
N LYS A 476 -32.48 -10.45 35.20
CA LYS A 476 -32.44 -9.98 33.80
C LYS A 476 -32.58 -8.46 33.63
N LYS A 477 -33.08 -7.73 34.64
CA LYS A 477 -33.26 -6.26 34.56
C LYS A 477 -32.01 -5.45 34.98
N GLN A 478 -30.97 -6.12 35.52
CA GLN A 478 -29.80 -5.44 36.10
C GLN A 478 -28.56 -5.42 35.18
N ARG A 479 -28.57 -6.16 34.05
CA ARG A 479 -27.53 -6.10 33.00
C ARG A 479 -27.85 -5.13 31.85
N ARG A 480 -29.02 -4.49 31.81
CA ARG A 480 -29.48 -3.62 30.70
C ARG A 480 -29.30 -2.11 30.94
N LEU A 481 -28.45 -1.71 31.89
CA LEU A 481 -28.39 -0.32 32.42
C LEU A 481 -26.98 0.14 32.80
N LEU A 482 -25.96 -0.34 32.08
CA LEU A 482 -24.53 -0.07 32.39
C LEU A 482 -23.69 0.45 31.20
N PHE A 483 -24.33 1.01 30.17
CA PHE A 483 -23.66 1.89 29.20
C PHE A 483 -24.57 3.11 28.91
N TYR A 484 -23.94 4.24 28.58
CA TYR A 484 -24.49 5.61 28.54
C TYR A 484 -24.85 6.22 29.91
N TYR A 485 -24.00 7.15 30.38
CA TYR A 485 -24.38 8.55 30.64
C TYR A 485 -23.08 9.41 30.73
N PRO A 486 -23.02 10.64 30.19
CA PRO A 486 -21.83 11.49 30.27
C PRO A 486 -21.72 12.20 31.62
N ARG A 487 -20.50 12.39 32.12
CA ARG A 487 -20.24 13.15 33.35
C ARG A 487 -19.84 14.59 33.06
N SER A 488 -20.76 15.52 33.32
CA SER A 488 -20.46 16.90 33.67
C SER A 488 -21.01 17.18 35.07
N PHE A 489 -20.16 17.71 35.97
CA PHE A 489 -20.41 18.84 36.89
C PHE A 489 -19.38 18.88 38.03
N LEU A 490 -18.91 20.10 38.32
CA LEU A 490 -18.15 20.47 39.53
C LEU A 490 -19.05 20.38 40.78
N PRO A 491 -18.49 20.24 42.00
CA PRO A 491 -18.27 21.45 42.79
C PRO A 491 -16.96 21.50 43.63
N SER A 492 -16.66 22.72 44.07
CA SER A 492 -15.57 23.13 44.96
C SER A 492 -15.79 22.76 46.44
N VAL A 493 -14.73 22.83 47.26
CA VAL A 493 -14.63 23.55 48.57
C VAL A 493 -13.30 23.20 49.30
N LEU A 494 -12.50 24.24 49.60
CA LEU A 494 -11.68 24.55 50.81
C LEU A 494 -11.25 23.36 51.75
N SER A 495 -10.04 23.24 52.32
CA SER A 495 -9.21 24.28 52.97
C SER A 495 -7.89 23.76 53.61
N VAL A 496 -6.84 24.62 53.75
CA VAL A 496 -5.97 24.82 54.96
C VAL A 496 -4.83 23.81 55.35
N ILE A 497 -3.55 24.23 55.16
CA ILE A 497 -2.43 24.41 56.16
C ILE A 497 -1.93 23.15 56.97
N HIS A 498 -0.63 22.83 57.23
CA HIS A 498 0.67 23.57 57.30
C HIS A 498 1.94 22.65 57.36
N LEU A 499 3.15 23.26 57.51
CA LEU A 499 4.43 22.74 58.10
C LEU A 499 5.27 21.67 57.32
N ILE A 500 6.63 21.63 57.31
CA ILE A 500 7.70 22.58 57.72
C ILE A 500 9.12 22.16 57.22
N LEU A 501 10.08 23.12 57.11
CA LEU A 501 11.58 23.00 57.09
C LEU A 501 12.27 22.10 56.01
N SER A 502 13.56 22.23 55.64
CA SER A 502 14.56 23.32 55.60
C SER A 502 15.83 22.82 54.84
N ASN A 503 16.86 23.68 54.67
CA ASN A 503 18.22 23.40 54.15
C ASN A 503 18.42 23.18 52.62
N THR A 504 19.55 23.52 51.98
CA THR A 504 20.53 24.64 52.12
C THR A 504 21.49 24.65 50.90
N LYS A 505 21.77 25.86 50.34
CA LYS A 505 23.06 26.33 49.75
C LYS A 505 23.70 25.69 48.48
N GLN A 506 24.38 26.59 47.73
CA GLN A 506 25.42 26.38 46.68
C GLN A 506 24.91 25.88 45.29
N ILE A 507 25.44 26.32 44.12
CA ILE A 507 26.47 27.34 43.75
C ILE A 507 26.30 27.77 42.26
N MET A 508 26.64 29.02 41.90
CA MET A 508 27.11 29.62 40.59
C MET A 508 26.62 29.07 39.21
N CYS A 509 26.47 29.83 38.11
CA CYS A 509 26.63 31.28 37.81
C CYS A 509 25.98 31.67 36.44
N PHE A 510 25.57 32.94 36.31
CA PHE A 510 25.70 33.91 35.18
C PHE A 510 25.90 33.47 33.70
N PHE A 511 25.50 34.21 32.66
CA PHE A 511 24.44 35.24 32.40
C PHE A 511 24.48 35.58 30.87
N LYS A 512 23.43 36.20 30.31
CA LYS A 512 23.37 36.63 28.88
C LYS A 512 23.68 38.13 28.71
N TRP A 513 24.40 38.47 27.61
CA TRP A 513 24.28 39.68 26.75
C TRP A 513 24.44 41.08 27.45
N PHE A 514 24.81 42.22 26.84
CA PHE A 514 24.75 42.71 25.45
C PHE A 514 25.64 43.99 25.29
N ASN A 515 26.03 44.38 24.05
CA ASN A 515 26.36 45.76 23.57
C ASN A 515 27.57 46.55 24.16
N LEU A 516 28.22 47.55 23.52
CA LEU A 516 28.36 48.03 22.10
C LEU A 516 29.54 49.07 22.02
N PHE A 517 29.84 49.65 20.84
CA PHE A 517 30.81 50.74 20.48
C PHE A 517 32.32 50.32 20.27
N ILE A 518 33.10 50.66 19.20
CA ILE A 518 33.34 51.88 18.34
C ILE A 518 34.51 52.75 18.93
N ILE A 519 35.60 53.21 18.24
CA ILE A 519 35.83 53.61 16.81
C ILE A 519 37.34 53.56 16.32
N PHE A 520 37.60 53.15 15.05
CA PHE A 520 38.56 53.69 14.02
C PHE A 520 40.14 53.71 14.02
N HIS A 521 40.66 53.84 12.77
CA HIS A 521 41.99 54.26 12.23
C HIS A 521 43.19 53.26 12.19
N VAL A 522 44.11 53.21 11.19
CA VAL A 522 44.10 53.47 9.70
C VAL A 522 45.51 53.13 9.11
N LEU A 523 45.65 53.02 7.77
CA LEU A 523 46.88 52.97 6.92
C LEU A 523 47.72 51.67 6.83
N ALA A 524 47.71 51.06 5.63
CA ALA A 524 48.86 51.04 4.70
C ALA A 524 48.39 50.62 3.29
N ALA A 525 48.95 51.21 2.23
CA ALA A 525 48.57 50.93 0.85
C ALA A 525 49.80 50.85 -0.06
N THR A 526 49.79 49.93 -1.03
CA THR A 526 50.71 49.89 -2.18
C THR A 526 49.95 49.42 -3.42
N PRO A 527 49.96 50.16 -4.54
CA PRO A 527 49.43 49.69 -5.81
C PRO A 527 50.54 49.04 -6.65
N ILE A 528 50.26 47.87 -7.22
CA ILE A 528 51.02 47.35 -8.36
C ILE A 528 50.16 47.55 -9.60
N PHE A 529 50.60 48.46 -10.48
CA PHE A 529 50.03 48.57 -11.82
C PHE A 529 50.40 47.31 -12.61
N SER A 530 49.41 46.57 -13.09
CA SER A 530 49.60 45.65 -14.20
C SER A 530 49.21 46.34 -15.50
N LEU A 531 50.15 46.40 -16.45
CA LEU A 531 49.89 46.94 -17.79
C LEU A 531 49.03 45.93 -18.56
N THR A 532 47.81 46.33 -18.92
CA THR A 532 47.01 45.60 -19.90
C THR A 532 47.65 45.76 -21.27
N ASP A 533 48.25 44.68 -21.79
CA ASP A 533 48.78 44.65 -23.15
C ASP A 533 47.62 44.69 -24.16
N SER A 534 47.46 45.86 -24.79
CA SER A 534 46.35 46.17 -25.68
C SER A 534 46.61 45.68 -27.10
N SER A 535 46.63 44.35 -27.30
CA SER A 535 46.72 43.77 -28.65
C SER A 535 46.10 42.38 -28.78
N ASN A 536 44.77 42.32 -28.94
CA ASN A 536 44.06 41.48 -29.92
C ASN A 536 42.54 41.69 -29.80
N GLN A 537 41.94 42.33 -30.80
CA GLN A 537 40.52 42.73 -30.77
C GLN A 537 39.59 41.58 -31.19
N VAL A 538 38.82 41.08 -30.22
CA VAL A 538 37.35 40.97 -30.35
C VAL A 538 36.77 41.58 -29.07
N SER A 539 36.91 42.90 -28.91
CA SER A 539 36.37 43.64 -27.76
C SER A 539 34.91 44.01 -28.02
N THR A 540 34.06 42.99 -28.18
CA THR A 540 32.64 43.15 -28.45
C THR A 540 31.86 43.20 -27.15
N ASN A 541 31.24 44.34 -26.82
CA ASN A 541 30.32 44.42 -25.69
C ASN A 541 28.98 43.75 -26.06
N PHE A 542 28.97 42.41 -26.04
CA PHE A 542 27.80 41.61 -26.39
C PHE A 542 26.62 41.86 -25.44
N LEU A 543 26.87 42.20 -24.18
CA LEU A 543 25.82 42.53 -23.21
C LEU A 543 25.11 43.85 -23.55
N ASP A 544 25.85 44.90 -23.92
CA ASP A 544 25.27 46.15 -24.44
C ASP A 544 24.43 45.89 -25.70
N ASN A 545 24.91 45.03 -26.61
CA ASN A 545 24.18 44.68 -27.82
C ASN A 545 22.84 43.95 -27.53
N THR A 546 22.80 43.09 -26.53
CA THR A 546 21.56 42.40 -26.12
C THR A 546 20.61 43.25 -25.28
N ASN A 547 21.14 44.25 -24.57
CA ASN A 547 20.37 45.21 -23.79
C ASN A 547 19.75 46.34 -24.65
N LYS A 548 20.05 46.40 -25.95
CA LYS A 548 19.36 47.30 -26.88
C LYS A 548 17.85 47.01 -26.87
N PRO A 549 16.98 48.00 -26.68
CA PRO A 549 15.54 47.78 -26.56
C PRO A 549 14.95 46.95 -27.71
N GLU A 550 15.37 47.18 -28.95
CA GLU A 550 14.89 46.44 -30.11
C GLU A 550 15.28 44.95 -30.12
N VAL A 551 16.40 44.58 -29.48
CA VAL A 551 16.84 43.18 -29.34
C VAL A 551 16.17 42.54 -28.13
N PHE A 552 16.07 43.26 -27.01
CA PHE A 552 15.39 42.81 -25.80
C PHE A 552 13.90 42.52 -26.05
N ASP A 553 13.17 43.47 -26.63
CA ASP A 553 11.73 43.33 -26.92
C ASP A 553 11.45 42.18 -27.91
N TRP A 554 12.37 41.95 -28.87
CA TRP A 554 12.30 40.80 -29.78
C TRP A 554 12.51 39.47 -29.06
N MET A 555 13.51 39.37 -28.17
CA MET A 555 13.72 38.18 -27.33
C MET A 555 12.51 37.92 -26.43
N VAL A 556 12.02 38.92 -25.69
CA VAL A 556 10.81 38.82 -24.85
C VAL A 556 9.62 38.29 -25.66
N LYS A 557 9.41 38.81 -26.87
CA LYS A 557 8.33 38.38 -27.76
C LYS A 557 8.47 36.92 -28.20
N ILE A 558 9.69 36.45 -28.49
CA ILE A 558 9.95 35.03 -28.82
C ILE A 558 9.64 34.15 -27.61
N ARG A 559 10.24 34.46 -26.45
CA ARG A 559 10.07 33.68 -25.21
C ARG A 559 8.60 33.53 -24.85
N ARG A 560 7.83 34.62 -24.88
CA ARG A 560 6.38 34.59 -24.61
C ARG A 560 5.61 33.77 -25.64
N LYS A 561 5.95 33.86 -26.95
CA LYS A 561 5.30 33.04 -27.98
C LYS A 561 5.51 31.54 -27.74
N ILE A 562 6.70 31.13 -27.28
CA ILE A 562 7.00 29.74 -26.90
C ILE A 562 6.24 29.37 -25.62
N HIS A 563 6.33 30.20 -24.56
CA HIS A 563 5.67 29.95 -23.28
C HIS A 563 4.14 29.81 -23.36
N GLU A 564 3.50 30.57 -24.23
CA GLU A 564 2.06 30.49 -24.48
C GLU A 564 1.64 29.19 -25.21
N ASN A 565 2.56 28.52 -25.91
CA ASN A 565 2.26 27.36 -26.77
C ASN A 565 3.22 26.17 -26.47
N PRO A 566 3.27 25.67 -25.22
CA PRO A 566 4.23 24.65 -24.82
C PRO A 566 3.94 23.29 -25.44
N GLU A 567 4.98 22.65 -25.97
CA GLU A 567 4.94 21.33 -26.61
C GLU A 567 5.80 20.33 -25.82
N LEU A 568 5.35 19.08 -25.67
CA LEU A 568 6.11 18.08 -24.91
C LEU A 568 7.25 17.48 -25.74
N ARG A 569 8.12 16.73 -25.08
CA ARG A 569 9.18 15.91 -25.70
C ARG A 569 8.76 15.24 -27.02
N TYR A 570 9.48 15.53 -28.09
CA TYR A 570 9.23 15.09 -29.49
C TYR A 570 7.94 15.57 -30.15
N GLU A 571 7.18 16.46 -29.52
CA GLU A 571 5.99 17.13 -30.07
C GLU A 571 6.27 18.60 -30.47
N GLU A 572 7.51 19.08 -30.38
CA GLU A 572 7.93 20.49 -30.46
C GLU A 572 7.91 21.07 -31.90
N VAL A 573 6.82 20.87 -32.63
CA VAL A 573 6.68 21.17 -34.05
C VAL A 573 6.57 22.67 -34.32
N GLU A 574 5.72 23.38 -33.59
CA GLU A 574 5.52 24.83 -33.74
C GLU A 574 6.69 25.63 -33.14
N THR A 575 7.29 25.14 -32.06
CA THR A 575 8.52 25.69 -31.47
C THR A 575 9.69 25.57 -32.46
N SER A 576 9.90 24.40 -33.05
CA SER A 576 10.96 24.19 -34.06
C SER A 576 10.70 24.96 -35.36
N LYS A 577 9.44 25.16 -35.74
CA LYS A 577 9.05 26.01 -36.85
C LYS A 577 9.34 27.49 -36.56
N LEU A 578 9.04 27.99 -35.36
CA LEU A 578 9.40 29.35 -34.94
C LEU A 578 10.93 29.55 -34.97
N ILE A 579 11.71 28.62 -34.44
CA ILE A 579 13.18 28.66 -34.48
C ILE A 579 13.66 28.81 -35.94
N ARG A 580 13.15 27.97 -36.85
CA ARG A 580 13.50 28.04 -38.28
C ARG A 580 13.09 29.38 -38.91
N GLU A 581 11.88 29.88 -38.64
CA GLU A 581 11.42 31.20 -39.11
C GLU A 581 12.33 32.34 -38.65
N GLU A 582 12.88 32.31 -37.43
CA GLU A 582 13.83 33.32 -36.96
C GLU A 582 15.24 33.13 -37.55
N LEU A 583 15.73 31.88 -37.70
CA LEU A 583 17.01 31.61 -38.38
C LEU A 583 17.00 32.02 -39.86
N ASP A 584 15.87 31.81 -40.56
CA ASP A 584 15.67 32.25 -41.93
C ASP A 584 15.69 33.79 -42.04
N LYS A 585 15.10 34.52 -41.08
CA LYS A 585 15.17 36.00 -41.01
C LYS A 585 16.57 36.52 -40.75
N LEU A 586 17.36 35.80 -39.93
CA LEU A 586 18.77 36.12 -39.65
C LEU A 586 19.73 35.68 -40.78
N GLY A 587 19.25 34.93 -41.78
CA GLY A 587 20.09 34.39 -42.86
C GLY A 587 21.11 33.36 -42.37
N ILE A 588 20.71 32.53 -41.41
CA ILE A 588 21.55 31.48 -40.80
C ILE A 588 21.15 30.11 -41.38
N PRO A 589 22.05 29.40 -42.10
CA PRO A 589 21.75 28.09 -42.62
C PRO A 589 21.59 27.05 -41.50
N TYR A 590 20.63 26.14 -41.65
CA TYR A 590 20.33 25.09 -40.67
C TYR A 590 20.01 23.72 -41.30
N LYS A 591 20.08 22.67 -40.48
CA LYS A 591 19.55 21.33 -40.77
C LYS A 591 18.29 21.07 -39.93
N TYR A 592 17.27 20.52 -40.57
CA TYR A 592 16.02 20.03 -39.95
C TYR A 592 15.38 18.98 -40.87
N PRO A 593 14.73 17.93 -40.36
CA PRO A 593 14.68 17.55 -38.94
C PRO A 593 15.98 16.86 -38.49
N VAL A 594 16.36 17.09 -37.23
CA VAL A 594 17.39 16.32 -36.51
C VAL A 594 16.76 15.83 -35.21
N ALA A 595 16.92 14.55 -34.86
CA ALA A 595 16.28 13.97 -33.67
C ALA A 595 14.74 14.23 -33.58
N ILE A 596 14.02 14.00 -34.69
CA ILE A 596 12.57 14.27 -34.88
C ILE A 596 12.26 15.76 -35.10
N THR A 597 12.44 16.61 -34.10
CA THR A 597 12.03 18.04 -34.13
C THR A 597 13.20 19.01 -34.07
N GLY A 598 14.37 18.60 -33.58
CA GLY A 598 15.55 19.45 -33.40
C GLY A 598 16.08 20.14 -34.65
N VAL A 599 16.72 21.29 -34.43
CA VAL A 599 17.26 22.20 -35.47
C VAL A 599 18.72 22.49 -35.17
N ILE A 600 19.59 22.33 -36.18
CA ILE A 600 21.04 22.59 -36.05
C ILE A 600 21.45 23.73 -36.99
N GLY A 601 21.80 24.90 -36.46
CA GLY A 601 22.22 26.08 -37.21
C GLY A 601 23.74 26.26 -37.28
N TYR A 602 24.24 27.02 -38.27
CA TYR A 602 25.68 27.24 -38.47
C TYR A 602 25.99 28.72 -38.77
N ILE A 603 26.93 29.33 -38.03
CA ILE A 603 27.40 30.70 -38.22
C ILE A 603 28.93 30.71 -38.36
N GLY A 604 29.50 31.48 -39.29
CA GLY A 604 30.94 31.64 -39.48
C GLY A 604 31.45 31.12 -40.82
N THR A 605 32.64 30.52 -40.84
CA THR A 605 33.33 30.13 -42.08
C THR A 605 32.83 28.83 -42.71
N GLY A 606 32.00 28.06 -42.01
CA GLY A 606 31.63 26.69 -42.37
C GLY A 606 32.79 25.68 -42.27
N SER A 607 33.94 26.10 -41.72
CA SER A 607 35.16 25.31 -41.56
C SER A 607 35.54 25.15 -40.08
N SER A 608 36.42 24.18 -39.83
CA SER A 608 37.02 23.91 -38.51
C SER A 608 37.86 25.10 -38.01
N PRO A 609 37.96 25.36 -36.68
CA PRO A 609 37.32 24.63 -35.58
C PRO A 609 35.81 24.87 -35.46
N PHE A 610 35.09 23.85 -35.01
CA PHE A 610 33.65 23.93 -34.69
C PHE A 610 33.44 23.96 -33.17
N VAL A 611 32.65 24.93 -32.70
CA VAL A 611 32.20 25.03 -31.30
C VAL A 611 30.67 25.05 -31.26
N ALA A 612 30.06 24.32 -30.33
CA ALA A 612 28.60 24.25 -30.22
C ALA A 612 28.07 25.04 -29.01
N ILE A 613 26.88 25.61 -29.16
CA ILE A 613 26.07 26.21 -28.10
C ILE A 613 24.65 25.62 -28.15
N ARG A 614 24.18 25.05 -27.03
CA ARG A 614 22.92 24.28 -26.93
C ARG A 614 21.87 24.99 -26.10
N ALA A 615 20.63 24.87 -26.57
CA ALA A 615 19.40 25.10 -25.82
C ALA A 615 18.46 23.89 -26.05
N ASP A 616 17.86 23.40 -24.97
CA ASP A 616 16.67 22.54 -25.00
C ASP A 616 15.43 23.37 -25.39
N MET A 617 14.32 22.70 -25.74
CA MET A 617 13.11 23.37 -26.23
C MET A 617 11.78 22.71 -25.83
N ASP A 618 11.79 21.62 -25.08
CA ASP A 618 10.57 20.92 -24.66
C ASP A 618 9.94 21.45 -23.38
N ALA A 619 8.66 21.16 -23.20
CA ALA A 619 7.85 21.52 -22.04
C ALA A 619 7.46 20.30 -21.20
N LEU A 620 6.97 20.59 -19.99
CA LEU A 620 6.54 19.59 -19.01
C LEU A 620 5.01 19.39 -19.03
N PRO A 621 4.51 18.18 -18.69
CA PRO A 621 3.09 17.88 -18.54
C PRO A 621 2.56 18.40 -17.20
N ILE A 622 2.67 19.71 -16.98
CA ILE A 622 2.29 20.43 -15.77
C ILE A 622 1.24 21.47 -16.15
N GLN A 623 0.12 21.51 -15.40
CA GLN A 623 -0.84 22.60 -15.52
C GLN A 623 -0.28 23.87 -14.88
N GLU A 624 -0.09 24.92 -15.68
CA GLU A 624 0.32 26.23 -15.18
C GLU A 624 -0.78 26.87 -14.31
N MET A 625 -0.37 27.35 -13.14
CA MET A 625 -1.20 28.00 -12.12
C MET A 625 -0.77 29.45 -11.83
N VAL A 626 0.18 29.99 -12.61
CA VAL A 626 0.48 31.43 -12.66
C VAL A 626 -0.62 32.15 -13.44
N GLU A 627 -1.04 33.33 -12.99
CA GLU A 627 -1.95 34.21 -13.72
C GLU A 627 -1.18 35.45 -14.21
N TRP A 628 -0.93 35.50 -15.52
CA TRP A 628 -0.21 36.58 -16.24
C TRP A 628 -0.53 36.55 -17.75
N ASP A 629 -0.26 37.64 -18.46
CA ASP A 629 -0.71 37.85 -19.85
C ASP A 629 -0.24 36.80 -20.87
N HIS A 630 0.88 36.13 -20.60
CA HIS A 630 1.55 35.17 -21.50
C HIS A 630 1.55 33.73 -20.95
N LYS A 631 0.57 33.40 -20.09
CA LYS A 631 0.30 32.05 -19.61
C LYS A 631 0.20 31.06 -20.77
N SER A 632 0.61 29.81 -20.54
CA SER A 632 0.29 28.67 -21.40
C SER A 632 -1.20 28.64 -21.75
N LYS A 633 -1.46 28.60 -23.06
CA LYS A 633 -2.79 28.46 -23.66
C LYS A 633 -3.15 26.99 -23.91
N VAL A 634 -2.24 26.06 -23.57
CA VAL A 634 -2.38 24.62 -23.80
C VAL A 634 -2.60 23.92 -22.45
N PRO A 635 -3.82 23.40 -22.17
CA PRO A 635 -4.13 22.77 -20.90
C PRO A 635 -3.19 21.61 -20.55
N GLY A 636 -2.75 21.55 -19.30
CA GLY A 636 -1.86 20.51 -18.78
C GLY A 636 -0.41 20.57 -19.28
N LYS A 637 0.02 21.62 -20.00
CA LYS A 637 1.41 21.81 -20.45
C LYS A 637 1.96 23.17 -20.01
N MET A 638 3.24 23.22 -19.61
CA MET A 638 3.94 24.42 -19.17
C MET A 638 5.46 24.29 -19.38
N HIS A 639 6.14 25.36 -19.80
CA HIS A 639 7.61 25.44 -19.69
C HIS A 639 8.03 25.72 -18.24
N ALA A 640 7.84 24.72 -17.37
CA ALA A 640 8.17 24.81 -15.95
C ALA A 640 9.66 24.54 -15.63
N CYS A 641 10.52 24.44 -16.64
CA CYS A 641 11.99 24.34 -16.49
C CYS A 641 12.76 25.53 -17.12
N GLY A 642 12.10 26.37 -17.94
CA GLY A 642 12.70 27.56 -18.55
C GLY A 642 13.28 27.38 -19.96
N HIS A 643 13.02 26.26 -20.63
CA HIS A 643 13.51 25.96 -21.97
C HIS A 643 13.03 27.00 -23.03
N ASP A 644 11.88 27.63 -22.80
CA ASP A 644 11.40 28.79 -23.56
C ASP A 644 12.37 29.99 -23.52
N ALA A 645 13.02 30.21 -22.38
CA ALA A 645 14.09 31.20 -22.25
C ALA A 645 15.42 30.70 -22.85
N HIS A 646 15.75 29.42 -22.73
CA HIS A 646 16.99 28.86 -23.32
C HIS A 646 17.00 28.99 -24.85
N VAL A 647 15.92 28.59 -25.54
CA VAL A 647 15.74 28.80 -27.00
C VAL A 647 15.91 30.27 -27.35
N THR A 648 15.29 31.16 -26.58
CA THR A 648 15.32 32.60 -26.81
C THR A 648 16.71 33.18 -26.63
N MET A 649 17.44 32.79 -25.58
CA MET A 649 18.82 33.20 -25.33
C MET A 649 19.75 32.71 -26.45
N LEU A 650 19.54 31.49 -26.97
CA LEU A 650 20.33 30.97 -28.09
C LEU A 650 20.03 31.70 -29.41
N LEU A 651 18.77 32.06 -29.70
CA LEU A 651 18.42 32.94 -30.82
C LEU A 651 18.99 34.37 -30.66
N GLY A 652 19.00 34.88 -29.43
CA GLY A 652 19.71 36.12 -29.06
C GLY A 652 21.19 36.05 -29.39
N ALA A 653 21.88 34.98 -28.96
CA ALA A 653 23.28 34.74 -29.27
C ALA A 653 23.53 34.64 -30.78
N ALA A 654 22.65 33.92 -31.50
CA ALA A 654 22.71 33.76 -32.94
C ALA A 654 22.64 35.10 -33.69
N ASN A 655 21.75 36.00 -33.30
CA ASN A 655 21.65 37.36 -33.86
C ASN A 655 22.95 38.15 -33.68
N ILE A 656 23.55 38.13 -32.48
CA ILE A 656 24.84 38.81 -32.19
C ILE A 656 25.96 38.21 -33.04
N LEU A 657 26.12 36.89 -33.01
CA LEU A 657 27.17 36.17 -33.73
C LEU A 657 27.07 36.40 -35.24
N LYS A 658 25.85 36.53 -35.78
CA LYS A 658 25.63 36.83 -37.19
C LYS A 658 26.03 38.26 -37.57
N GLN A 659 25.82 39.24 -36.70
CA GLN A 659 26.30 40.61 -36.90
C GLN A 659 27.84 40.68 -36.95
N HIS A 660 28.52 39.83 -36.17
CA HIS A 660 29.98 39.73 -36.11
C HIS A 660 30.57 38.55 -36.93
N GLU A 661 29.81 37.95 -37.86
CA GLU A 661 30.18 36.69 -38.54
C GLU A 661 31.55 36.73 -39.24
N LYS A 662 31.97 37.92 -39.72
CA LYS A 662 33.27 38.14 -40.38
C LYS A 662 34.46 38.13 -39.43
N GLU A 663 34.23 38.36 -38.13
CA GLU A 663 35.23 38.30 -37.06
C GLU A 663 35.42 36.87 -36.55
N ILE A 664 34.45 35.97 -36.82
CA ILE A 664 34.45 34.58 -36.37
C ILE A 664 35.37 33.73 -37.27
N GLN A 665 36.53 33.36 -36.74
CA GLN A 665 37.50 32.49 -37.43
C GLN A 665 37.30 31.02 -37.06
N GLY A 666 36.27 30.42 -37.62
CA GLY A 666 35.80 29.06 -37.35
C GLY A 666 34.29 28.98 -37.56
N THR A 667 33.63 28.01 -36.95
CA THR A 667 32.17 27.86 -37.06
C THR A 667 31.52 27.65 -35.70
N VAL A 668 30.49 28.45 -35.40
CA VAL A 668 29.60 28.23 -34.27
C VAL A 668 28.40 27.40 -34.71
N VAL A 669 28.13 26.31 -34.00
CA VAL A 669 27.01 25.40 -34.22
C VAL A 669 25.92 25.69 -33.18
N LEU A 670 24.74 26.08 -33.62
CA LEU A 670 23.58 26.30 -32.78
C LEU A 670 22.82 24.98 -32.64
N VAL A 671 22.63 24.48 -31.43
CA VAL A 671 21.95 23.20 -31.16
C VAL A 671 20.63 23.48 -30.45
N PHE A 672 19.52 23.48 -31.20
CA PHE A 672 18.17 23.54 -30.64
C PHE A 672 17.65 22.11 -30.50
N GLN A 673 17.52 21.67 -29.27
CA GLN A 673 17.38 20.26 -28.91
C GLN A 673 15.97 19.94 -28.37
N PRO A 674 15.32 18.87 -28.85
CA PRO A 674 14.07 18.38 -28.29
C PRO A 674 14.28 17.53 -27.04
N ALA A 675 13.20 17.27 -26.32
CA ALA A 675 13.07 16.09 -25.47
C ALA A 675 14.18 15.88 -24.42
N GLU A 676 14.60 16.94 -23.72
CA GLU A 676 15.45 16.82 -22.52
C GLU A 676 14.70 16.03 -21.43
N GLU A 677 13.41 16.32 -21.22
CA GLU A 677 12.59 15.89 -20.08
C GLU A 677 12.23 14.39 -20.14
N GLY A 678 13.23 13.56 -19.86
CA GLY A 678 13.17 12.10 -19.91
C GLY A 678 13.11 11.51 -21.33
N GLY A 679 13.45 12.28 -22.37
CA GLY A 679 13.49 11.83 -23.76
C GLY A 679 14.86 11.42 -24.29
N ALA A 680 15.95 11.92 -23.69
CA ALA A 680 17.33 11.79 -24.17
C ALA A 680 17.53 12.33 -25.61
N GLY A 681 16.98 13.52 -25.90
CA GLY A 681 17.18 14.20 -27.18
C GLY A 681 18.64 14.45 -27.54
N ALA A 682 19.51 14.76 -26.57
CA ALA A 682 20.94 14.94 -26.79
C ALA A 682 21.58 13.68 -27.38
N LYS A 683 21.22 12.50 -26.84
CA LYS A 683 21.67 11.22 -27.39
C LYS A 683 21.19 11.03 -28.84
N LYS A 684 19.95 11.38 -29.16
CA LYS A 684 19.44 11.28 -30.54
C LYS A 684 20.10 12.27 -31.52
N ILE A 685 20.55 13.44 -31.06
CA ILE A 685 21.32 14.39 -31.88
C ILE A 685 22.72 13.83 -32.17
N LEU A 686 23.36 13.18 -31.19
CA LEU A 686 24.62 12.46 -31.39
C LEU A 686 24.46 11.26 -32.33
N ASP A 687 23.46 10.41 -32.11
CA ASP A 687 23.16 9.24 -32.95
C ASP A 687 22.88 9.64 -34.42
N ALA A 688 22.44 10.88 -34.67
CA ALA A 688 22.21 11.45 -35.99
C ALA A 688 23.47 12.05 -36.66
N GLY A 689 24.66 11.95 -36.03
CA GLY A 689 25.93 12.45 -36.57
C GLY A 689 26.03 13.98 -36.67
N ALA A 690 25.16 14.72 -35.99
CA ALA A 690 25.04 16.16 -36.20
C ALA A 690 26.26 16.99 -35.72
N LEU A 691 27.06 16.43 -34.79
CA LEU A 691 28.11 17.12 -34.05
C LEU A 691 29.51 16.46 -34.15
N GLU A 692 29.73 15.53 -35.09
CA GLU A 692 30.96 14.71 -35.19
C GLU A 692 32.29 15.49 -35.20
N ASN A 693 32.29 16.74 -35.67
CA ASN A 693 33.48 17.59 -35.78
C ASN A 693 33.55 18.71 -34.73
N VAL A 694 32.66 18.71 -33.73
CA VAL A 694 32.60 19.74 -32.68
C VAL A 694 33.68 19.49 -31.63
N THR A 695 34.49 20.51 -31.37
CA THR A 695 35.68 20.44 -30.49
C THR A 695 35.39 20.87 -29.04
N ALA A 696 34.33 21.64 -28.83
CA ALA A 696 33.77 21.95 -27.51
C ALA A 696 32.29 22.31 -27.62
N ILE A 697 31.53 22.09 -26.54
CA ILE A 697 30.10 22.44 -26.45
C ILE A 697 29.77 23.16 -25.13
N PHE A 698 28.95 24.21 -25.21
CA PHE A 698 28.48 24.97 -24.04
C PHE A 698 26.95 24.96 -23.95
N ALA A 699 26.43 24.87 -22.74
CA ALA A 699 25.02 25.09 -22.44
C ALA A 699 24.88 25.89 -21.13
N LEU A 700 23.72 26.51 -20.97
CA LEU A 700 23.31 27.14 -19.72
C LEU A 700 21.89 26.72 -19.36
N HIS A 701 21.58 26.79 -18.07
CA HIS A 701 20.25 26.54 -17.53
C HIS A 701 19.86 27.68 -16.59
N VAL A 702 18.62 28.15 -16.66
CA VAL A 702 18.09 29.18 -15.76
C VAL A 702 17.86 28.63 -14.35
N MET A 703 18.22 29.41 -13.34
CA MET A 703 18.08 29.04 -11.93
C MET A 703 17.32 30.13 -11.16
N PRO A 704 16.10 29.85 -10.65
CA PRO A 704 15.25 30.84 -9.99
C PRO A 704 15.69 31.21 -8.57
N ASP A 705 16.67 30.49 -7.99
CA ASP A 705 17.28 30.79 -6.70
C ASP A 705 18.50 31.73 -6.79
N ILE A 706 19.13 31.83 -7.97
CA ILE A 706 20.31 32.68 -8.25
C ILE A 706 19.87 34.08 -8.76
N PRO A 707 20.42 35.19 -8.21
CA PRO A 707 20.12 36.57 -8.63
C PRO A 707 20.37 36.87 -10.11
N LEU A 708 19.58 37.79 -10.67
CA LEU A 708 19.82 38.36 -12.00
C LEU A 708 21.24 38.92 -12.16
N GLY A 709 21.86 38.65 -13.30
CA GLY A 709 23.23 39.07 -13.62
C GLY A 709 24.32 38.22 -12.97
N GLU A 710 23.97 37.22 -12.16
CA GLU A 710 24.92 36.25 -11.60
C GLU A 710 24.93 34.94 -12.40
N ALA A 711 26.09 34.28 -12.46
CA ALA A 711 26.26 32.94 -13.01
C ALA A 711 27.01 32.04 -12.03
N ALA A 712 26.68 30.75 -12.01
CA ALA A 712 27.33 29.77 -11.16
C ALA A 712 27.70 28.50 -11.93
N SER A 713 28.87 27.94 -11.66
CA SER A 713 29.28 26.64 -12.20
C SER A 713 30.44 26.09 -11.36
N ARG A 714 31.07 25.01 -11.82
CA ARG A 714 32.29 24.42 -11.26
C ARG A 714 33.04 23.59 -12.29
N SER A 715 34.29 23.24 -11.98
CA SER A 715 35.02 22.17 -12.66
C SER A 715 34.57 20.79 -12.14
N GLY A 716 34.57 19.79 -13.02
CA GLY A 716 34.17 18.41 -12.69
C GLY A 716 32.65 18.21 -12.59
N PRO A 717 32.18 17.19 -11.84
CA PRO A 717 30.75 16.87 -11.76
C PRO A 717 29.91 18.01 -11.18
N ILE A 718 28.84 18.38 -11.88
CA ILE A 718 27.89 19.44 -11.48
C ILE A 718 26.47 18.92 -11.30
N LEU A 719 26.02 17.97 -12.11
CA LEU A 719 24.73 17.28 -12.00
C LEU A 719 24.94 15.76 -11.98
N ALA A 720 24.07 15.05 -11.27
CA ALA A 720 24.19 13.61 -11.09
C ALA A 720 23.66 12.85 -12.31
N GLY A 721 24.31 11.74 -12.64
CA GLY A 721 23.72 10.75 -13.53
C GLY A 721 22.51 10.11 -12.85
N SER A 722 21.57 9.60 -13.63
CA SER A 722 20.37 8.96 -13.08
C SER A 722 19.91 7.75 -13.87
N GLY A 723 19.41 6.74 -13.16
CA GLY A 723 18.73 5.59 -13.74
C GLY A 723 17.41 5.32 -13.03
N THR A 724 16.54 4.58 -13.70
CA THR A 724 15.24 4.13 -13.17
C THR A 724 15.30 2.61 -12.97
N PHE A 725 14.52 2.08 -12.03
CA PHE A 725 14.27 0.64 -11.97
C PHE A 725 12.82 0.32 -11.59
N GLU A 726 12.34 -0.80 -12.09
CA GLU A 726 11.15 -1.49 -11.62
C GLU A 726 11.54 -2.92 -11.26
N ALA A 727 11.00 -3.44 -10.17
CA ALA A 727 11.19 -4.82 -9.76
C ALA A 727 9.86 -5.47 -9.37
N ILE A 728 9.66 -6.69 -9.84
CA ILE A 728 8.50 -7.53 -9.49
C ILE A 728 9.02 -8.63 -8.58
N ILE A 729 8.53 -8.68 -7.35
CA ILE A 729 8.80 -9.72 -6.36
C ILE A 729 7.60 -10.67 -6.38
N SER A 730 7.82 -11.92 -6.77
CA SER A 730 6.78 -12.94 -6.90
C SER A 730 6.94 -14.01 -5.82
N GLY A 731 5.85 -14.28 -5.11
CA GLY A 731 5.74 -15.31 -4.10
C GLY A 731 4.73 -16.37 -4.51
N LYS A 732 3.79 -16.66 -3.61
CA LYS A 732 2.62 -17.51 -3.84
C LYS A 732 1.50 -17.00 -2.95
N GLY A 733 0.42 -16.51 -3.57
CA GLY A 733 -0.74 -16.01 -2.87
C GLY A 733 -1.54 -17.10 -2.16
N GLY A 734 -2.50 -16.66 -1.36
CA GLY A 734 -3.35 -17.56 -0.56
C GLY A 734 -4.15 -16.82 0.49
N HIS A 735 -5.00 -17.55 1.21
CA HIS A 735 -5.83 -16.96 2.24
C HIS A 735 -4.98 -16.48 3.43
N ALA A 736 -5.15 -15.21 3.81
CA ALA A 736 -4.47 -14.55 4.92
C ALA A 736 -4.64 -15.23 6.29
N ALA A 737 -5.63 -16.10 6.45
CA ALA A 737 -5.80 -16.93 7.66
C ALA A 737 -4.75 -18.06 7.77
N ILE A 738 -4.18 -18.50 6.64
CA ILE A 738 -3.38 -19.74 6.54
C ILE A 738 -2.01 -19.46 5.88
N PRO A 739 -1.19 -18.54 6.44
CA PRO A 739 0.02 -18.04 5.79
C PRO A 739 1.09 -19.11 5.55
N GLN A 740 1.07 -20.23 6.29
CA GLN A 740 2.02 -21.33 6.12
C GLN A 740 1.95 -22.04 4.76
N HIS A 741 0.84 -21.92 4.03
CA HIS A 741 0.69 -22.44 2.67
C HIS A 741 1.00 -21.41 1.57
N SER A 742 1.33 -20.18 1.97
CA SER A 742 1.65 -19.05 1.11
C SER A 742 3.15 -18.70 1.16
N ILE A 743 3.59 -17.87 0.22
CA ILE A 743 4.92 -17.25 0.22
C ILE A 743 4.67 -15.75 0.03
N ASP A 744 4.78 -14.97 1.10
CA ASP A 744 4.34 -13.57 1.17
C ASP A 744 5.33 -12.60 0.48
N PRO A 745 4.97 -11.99 -0.67
CA PRO A 745 5.83 -11.02 -1.35
C PRO A 745 5.78 -9.62 -0.71
N VAL A 746 4.80 -9.29 0.13
CA VAL A 746 4.66 -7.99 0.82
C VAL A 746 5.77 -7.86 1.86
N LEU A 747 5.98 -8.90 2.67
CA LEU A 747 7.10 -8.95 3.62
C LEU A 747 8.45 -9.02 2.89
N ALA A 748 8.53 -9.73 1.75
CA ALA A 748 9.76 -9.80 0.96
C ALA A 748 10.17 -8.45 0.36
N ALA A 749 9.23 -7.76 -0.31
CA ALA A 749 9.46 -6.43 -0.86
C ALA A 749 9.81 -5.40 0.23
N SER A 750 9.21 -5.51 1.43
CA SER A 750 9.57 -4.68 2.57
C SER A 750 11.06 -4.83 2.96
N ASN A 751 11.56 -6.08 3.06
CA ASN A 751 12.97 -6.33 3.38
C ASN A 751 13.93 -5.89 2.25
N VAL A 752 13.49 -5.98 0.98
CA VAL A 752 14.20 -5.41 -0.16
C VAL A 752 14.35 -3.89 -0.02
N ILE A 753 13.27 -3.16 0.29
CA ILE A 753 13.27 -1.69 0.40
C ILE A 753 14.22 -1.20 1.49
N ILE A 754 14.22 -1.81 2.69
CA ILE A 754 15.19 -1.50 3.74
C ILE A 754 16.62 -1.77 3.25
N SER A 755 16.85 -2.93 2.63
CA SER A 755 18.18 -3.33 2.21
C SER A 755 18.78 -2.44 1.12
N LEU A 756 17.95 -1.86 0.25
CA LEU A 756 18.40 -0.86 -0.74
C LEU A 756 18.97 0.40 -0.09
N GLN A 757 18.51 0.78 1.12
CA GLN A 757 19.06 1.93 1.85
C GLN A 757 20.49 1.68 2.36
N HIS A 758 20.90 0.41 2.50
CA HIS A 758 22.26 0.06 2.89
C HIS A 758 23.29 0.31 1.78
N LEU A 759 22.87 0.36 0.51
CA LEU A 759 23.76 0.72 -0.60
C LEU A 759 24.38 2.11 -0.39
N VAL A 760 23.53 3.12 -0.15
CA VAL A 760 23.99 4.49 0.10
C VAL A 760 24.58 4.64 1.51
N SER A 761 23.95 4.04 2.52
CA SER A 761 24.37 4.32 3.90
C SER A 761 25.58 3.52 4.38
N ARG A 762 25.87 2.34 3.81
CA ARG A 762 26.94 1.41 4.25
C ARG A 762 27.94 0.98 3.16
N GLU A 763 27.57 0.95 1.89
CA GLU A 763 28.47 0.53 0.80
C GLU A 763 29.15 1.70 0.06
N ALA A 764 28.46 2.84 -0.10
CA ALA A 764 29.02 4.05 -0.69
C ALA A 764 30.06 4.72 0.23
N ASP A 765 31.04 5.40 -0.37
CA ASP A 765 31.93 6.30 0.36
C ASP A 765 31.12 7.52 0.82
N PRO A 766 31.13 7.92 2.11
CA PRO A 766 30.41 9.10 2.59
C PRO A 766 30.86 10.43 1.95
N LEU A 767 31.98 10.46 1.21
CA LEU A 767 32.43 11.59 0.40
C LEU A 767 32.01 11.51 -1.08
N ASP A 768 31.37 10.42 -1.52
CA ASP A 768 30.83 10.19 -2.86
C ASP A 768 29.29 10.19 -2.81
N PRO A 769 28.61 11.33 -3.07
CA PRO A 769 27.18 11.43 -2.86
C PRO A 769 26.39 10.57 -3.86
N GLN A 770 25.56 9.69 -3.32
CA GLN A 770 24.70 8.78 -4.07
C GLN A 770 23.27 8.82 -3.52
N VAL A 771 22.29 8.48 -4.36
CA VAL A 771 20.87 8.35 -3.97
C VAL A 771 20.30 7.06 -4.53
N VAL A 772 19.51 6.35 -3.74
CA VAL A 772 18.61 5.29 -4.17
C VAL A 772 17.28 5.54 -3.46
N THR A 773 16.19 5.64 -4.22
CA THR A 773 14.86 5.95 -3.66
C THR A 773 13.80 5.06 -4.30
N VAL A 774 13.00 4.40 -3.48
CA VAL A 774 11.83 3.63 -3.90
C VAL A 774 10.61 4.54 -3.74
N ALA A 775 9.96 4.84 -4.85
CA ALA A 775 8.84 5.78 -4.93
C ALA A 775 7.51 5.10 -5.27
N LYS A 776 7.56 3.88 -5.80
CA LYS A 776 6.43 3.01 -6.12
C LYS A 776 6.51 1.73 -5.26
N PHE A 777 5.42 1.38 -4.60
CA PHE A 777 5.28 0.20 -3.74
C PHE A 777 3.82 -0.28 -3.78
N GLN A 778 3.53 -1.26 -4.65
CA GLN A 778 2.18 -1.67 -5.03
C GLN A 778 2.01 -3.20 -4.91
N GLY A 779 1.00 -3.67 -4.18
CA GLY A 779 0.75 -5.10 -3.98
C GLY A 779 -0.64 -5.42 -3.43
N GLY A 780 -1.32 -6.37 -4.06
CA GLY A 780 -2.65 -6.83 -3.64
C GLY A 780 -3.75 -5.77 -3.71
N GLY A 781 -4.88 -6.05 -3.06
CA GLY A 781 -6.08 -5.21 -3.14
C GLY A 781 -7.21 -5.65 -2.21
N ALA A 782 -7.37 -6.95 -2.00
CA ALA A 782 -8.22 -7.51 -0.94
C ALA A 782 -7.48 -7.52 0.41
N PHE A 783 -8.22 -7.44 1.52
CA PHE A 783 -7.65 -7.46 2.87
C PHE A 783 -7.25 -8.88 3.36
N ASN A 784 -7.87 -9.92 2.80
CA ASN A 784 -7.82 -11.31 3.28
C ASN A 784 -7.10 -12.29 2.32
N VAL A 785 -6.47 -11.79 1.25
CA VAL A 785 -5.76 -12.59 0.23
C VAL A 785 -4.33 -12.08 0.06
N ILE A 786 -3.35 -12.85 0.50
CA ILE A 786 -1.92 -12.58 0.23
C ILE A 786 -1.73 -12.57 -1.29
N PRO A 787 -1.15 -11.51 -1.89
CA PRO A 787 -1.00 -11.42 -3.33
C PRO A 787 0.11 -12.36 -3.86
N ASP A 788 0.02 -12.75 -5.13
CA ASP A 788 1.09 -13.52 -5.80
C ASP A 788 2.35 -12.70 -6.06
N TYR A 789 2.25 -11.37 -6.16
CA TYR A 789 3.39 -10.49 -6.38
C TYR A 789 3.21 -9.08 -5.81
N VAL A 790 4.33 -8.39 -5.63
CA VAL A 790 4.44 -6.97 -5.32
C VAL A 790 5.39 -6.31 -6.31
N THR A 791 5.03 -5.12 -6.79
CA THR A 791 5.86 -4.29 -7.66
C THR A 791 6.45 -3.12 -6.87
N ILE A 792 7.77 -2.98 -6.89
CA ILE A 792 8.47 -1.80 -6.41
C ILE A 792 9.13 -1.05 -7.57
N GLY A 793 9.28 0.26 -7.46
CA GLY A 793 9.94 1.07 -8.47
C GLY A 793 10.57 2.32 -7.90
N GLY A 794 11.63 2.81 -8.54
CA GLY A 794 12.42 3.89 -8.01
C GLY A 794 13.45 4.47 -8.98
N THR A 795 14.26 5.39 -8.47
CA THR A 795 15.43 5.94 -9.18
C THR A 795 16.69 5.83 -8.34
N PHE A 796 17.84 5.85 -9.03
CA PHE A 796 19.17 5.86 -8.42
C PHE A 796 20.08 6.85 -9.13
N ARG A 797 21.02 7.46 -8.39
CA ARG A 797 21.82 8.60 -8.85
C ARG A 797 23.23 8.59 -8.27
N ALA A 798 24.20 9.04 -9.07
CA ALA A 798 25.61 9.19 -8.69
C ALA A 798 26.33 10.22 -9.58
N PHE A 799 27.42 10.82 -9.08
CA PHE A 799 28.20 11.83 -9.81
C PHE A 799 29.29 11.27 -10.74
N SER A 800 29.41 9.94 -10.87
CA SER A 800 30.28 9.31 -11.86
C SER A 800 29.61 8.12 -12.55
N ARG A 801 29.99 7.85 -13.80
CA ARG A 801 29.45 6.75 -14.60
C ARG A 801 29.70 5.39 -13.93
N GLU A 802 30.92 5.19 -13.43
CA GLU A 802 31.31 3.98 -12.70
C GLU A 802 30.39 3.72 -11.49
N LYS A 803 30.09 4.76 -10.69
CA LYS A 803 29.24 4.63 -9.51
C LYS A 803 27.77 4.42 -9.86
N LEU A 804 27.28 5.04 -10.94
CA LEU A 804 25.93 4.82 -11.44
C LEU A 804 25.75 3.36 -11.91
N ASP A 805 26.70 2.83 -12.67
CA ASP A 805 26.69 1.44 -13.14
C ASP A 805 26.93 0.43 -11.98
N GLN A 806 27.76 0.77 -10.98
CA GLN A 806 27.89 -0.01 -9.73
C GLN A 806 26.57 -0.09 -8.95
N LEU A 807 25.89 1.04 -8.74
CA LEU A 807 24.57 1.09 -8.11
C LEU A 807 23.56 0.22 -8.87
N LYS A 808 23.51 0.34 -10.20
CA LYS A 808 22.64 -0.47 -11.07
C LYS A 808 22.82 -1.98 -10.81
N GLN A 809 24.06 -2.47 -10.78
CA GLN A 809 24.34 -3.87 -10.48
C GLN A 809 24.01 -4.26 -9.03
N ARG A 810 24.33 -3.40 -8.06
CA ARG A 810 24.07 -3.65 -6.63
C ARG A 810 22.57 -3.68 -6.30
N ILE A 811 21.76 -2.79 -6.90
CA ILE A 811 20.29 -2.81 -6.80
C ILE A 811 19.75 -4.17 -7.26
N LYS A 812 20.15 -4.64 -8.44
CA LYS A 812 19.73 -5.96 -8.96
C LYS A 812 20.10 -7.10 -8.01
N GLN A 813 21.33 -7.10 -7.49
CA GLN A 813 21.81 -8.13 -6.56
C GLN A 813 21.07 -8.10 -5.21
N VAL A 814 20.81 -6.92 -4.65
CA VAL A 814 20.06 -6.78 -3.38
C VAL A 814 18.62 -7.24 -3.55
N VAL A 815 17.92 -6.81 -4.61
CA VAL A 815 16.53 -7.19 -4.87
C VAL A 815 16.39 -8.71 -4.98
N ILE A 816 17.22 -9.35 -5.82
CA ILE A 816 17.18 -10.80 -6.02
C ILE A 816 17.55 -11.56 -4.74
N GLY A 817 18.61 -11.14 -4.04
CA GLY A 817 19.06 -11.81 -2.82
C GLY A 817 18.07 -11.71 -1.66
N GLN A 818 17.46 -10.54 -1.46
CA GLN A 818 16.50 -10.31 -0.36
C GLN A 818 15.13 -10.96 -0.63
N ALA A 819 14.69 -11.04 -1.89
CA ALA A 819 13.54 -11.85 -2.26
C ALA A 819 13.79 -13.35 -2.00
N ALA A 820 14.95 -13.86 -2.42
CA ALA A 820 15.30 -15.28 -2.31
C ALA A 820 15.32 -15.79 -0.86
N VAL A 821 15.85 -15.02 0.11
CA VAL A 821 15.84 -15.44 1.53
C VAL A 821 14.42 -15.50 2.12
N GLN A 822 13.45 -14.81 1.52
CA GLN A 822 12.03 -14.86 1.86
C GLN A 822 11.25 -15.90 1.02
N ARG A 823 11.97 -16.78 0.30
CA ARG A 823 11.44 -17.80 -0.63
C ARG A 823 10.72 -17.24 -1.87
N CYS A 824 10.81 -15.93 -2.12
CA CYS A 824 10.27 -15.27 -3.31
C CYS A 824 11.28 -15.31 -4.47
N ASN A 825 10.78 -15.26 -5.71
CA ASN A 825 11.56 -14.90 -6.88
C ASN A 825 11.49 -13.39 -7.12
N ALA A 826 12.46 -12.80 -7.82
CA ALA A 826 12.37 -11.40 -8.24
C ALA A 826 13.01 -11.13 -9.59
N THR A 827 12.39 -10.24 -10.36
CA THR A 827 12.94 -9.69 -11.61
C THR A 827 13.17 -8.20 -11.45
N VAL A 828 14.15 -7.65 -12.17
CA VAL A 828 14.48 -6.21 -12.15
C VAL A 828 14.68 -5.73 -13.58
N ASN A 829 13.91 -4.72 -13.97
CA ASN A 829 14.01 -4.01 -15.25
C ASN A 829 14.51 -2.58 -14.99
N PHE A 830 15.57 -2.17 -15.68
CA PHE A 830 16.11 -0.81 -15.57
C PHE A 830 15.53 0.18 -16.60
N LEU A 831 14.56 -0.27 -17.39
CA LEU A 831 13.79 0.50 -18.37
C LEU A 831 14.62 1.17 -19.47
N ASP A 832 15.91 0.82 -19.64
CA ASP A 832 16.86 1.53 -20.52
C ASP A 832 16.36 1.72 -21.97
N GLU A 833 15.55 0.79 -22.49
CA GLU A 833 14.95 0.85 -23.83
C GLU A 833 13.91 1.98 -24.00
N THR A 834 13.26 2.39 -22.90
CA THR A 834 12.18 3.40 -22.87
C THR A 834 12.54 4.65 -22.07
N ARG A 835 13.53 4.53 -21.19
CA ARG A 835 14.04 5.54 -20.26
C ARG A 835 15.55 5.27 -20.06
N PRO A 836 16.40 5.63 -21.03
CA PRO A 836 17.84 5.39 -20.92
C PRO A 836 18.39 6.09 -19.67
N SER A 837 19.34 5.44 -18.99
CA SER A 837 20.03 6.08 -17.85
C SER A 837 20.84 7.28 -18.34
N TYR A 838 20.69 8.43 -17.71
CA TYR A 838 21.42 9.66 -18.03
C TYR A 838 22.81 9.59 -17.37
N PRO A 839 23.92 9.85 -18.10
CA PRO A 839 25.23 9.99 -17.50
C PRO A 839 25.31 11.26 -16.63
N PRO A 840 26.31 11.37 -15.73
CA PRO A 840 26.52 12.58 -14.95
C PRO A 840 27.04 13.73 -15.81
N THR A 841 26.56 14.95 -15.55
CA THR A 841 27.05 16.17 -16.20
C THR A 841 28.38 16.55 -15.57
N VAL A 842 29.48 16.45 -16.33
CA VAL A 842 30.86 16.64 -15.87
C VAL A 842 31.54 17.73 -16.70
N ASN A 843 31.74 18.89 -16.09
CA ASN A 843 32.34 20.04 -16.73
C ASN A 843 33.85 19.86 -16.96
N ASN A 844 34.29 20.08 -18.19
CA ASN A 844 35.70 20.04 -18.55
C ASN A 844 36.51 21.15 -17.85
N GLY A 845 37.67 20.80 -17.28
CA GLY A 845 38.48 21.69 -16.46
C GLY A 845 39.24 22.80 -17.21
N ASP A 846 39.45 22.68 -18.52
CA ASP A 846 40.03 23.76 -19.33
C ASP A 846 38.95 24.72 -19.83
N LEU A 847 37.77 24.19 -20.18
CA LEU A 847 36.58 25.02 -20.44
C LEU A 847 36.12 25.78 -19.19
N HIS A 848 36.34 25.24 -17.99
CA HIS A 848 36.12 25.95 -16.72
C HIS A 848 36.95 27.24 -16.64
N LYS A 849 38.26 27.18 -16.95
CA LYS A 849 39.13 28.37 -16.94
C LYS A 849 38.62 29.44 -17.91
N LEU A 850 38.26 29.01 -19.12
CA LEU A 850 37.64 29.88 -20.12
C LEU A 850 36.35 30.53 -19.61
N PHE A 851 35.47 29.76 -18.97
CA PHE A 851 34.25 30.29 -18.36
C PHE A 851 34.53 31.33 -17.28
N VAL A 852 35.48 31.07 -16.36
CA VAL A 852 35.83 32.03 -15.30
C VAL A 852 36.31 33.35 -15.89
N ASP A 853 37.18 33.30 -16.91
CA ASP A 853 37.67 34.50 -17.60
C ASP A 853 36.53 35.24 -18.32
N VAL A 854 35.70 34.52 -19.08
CA VAL A 854 34.64 35.12 -19.92
C VAL A 854 33.50 35.68 -19.06
N ALA A 855 32.96 34.90 -18.14
CA ALA A 855 31.88 35.33 -17.26
C ALA A 855 32.38 36.42 -16.28
N GLY A 856 33.61 36.32 -15.78
CA GLY A 856 34.19 37.33 -14.90
C GLY A 856 34.36 38.69 -15.57
N ASN A 857 34.71 38.72 -16.86
CA ASN A 857 34.77 39.94 -17.66
C ASN A 857 33.38 40.47 -18.06
N LEU A 858 32.42 39.59 -18.34
CA LEU A 858 31.07 39.95 -18.81
C LEU A 858 30.14 40.43 -17.69
N LEU A 859 30.16 39.74 -16.54
CA LEU A 859 29.25 39.93 -15.41
C LEU A 859 29.91 40.65 -14.23
N GLY A 860 31.24 40.69 -14.20
CA GLY A 860 32.04 41.08 -13.04
C GLY A 860 32.37 39.89 -12.15
N THR A 861 33.61 39.81 -11.67
CA THR A 861 34.13 38.64 -10.93
C THR A 861 33.36 38.28 -9.67
N ASN A 862 32.78 39.26 -8.97
CA ASN A 862 31.95 39.04 -7.78
C ASN A 862 30.60 38.38 -8.09
N ASN A 863 30.16 38.41 -9.34
CA ASN A 863 28.88 37.87 -9.80
C ASN A 863 29.04 36.46 -10.43
N VAL A 864 30.21 35.84 -10.29
CA VAL A 864 30.50 34.50 -10.82
C VAL A 864 30.91 33.55 -9.69
N ASN A 865 30.01 32.63 -9.34
CA ASN A 865 30.30 31.57 -8.37
C ASN A 865 30.94 30.36 -9.06
N ILE A 866 32.24 30.16 -8.81
CA ILE A 866 33.05 29.09 -9.43
C ILE A 866 33.05 27.77 -8.63
N GLU A 867 32.45 27.77 -7.44
CA GLU A 867 32.37 26.63 -6.51
C GLU A 867 30.91 26.20 -6.28
N LYS A 868 30.10 26.18 -7.36
CA LYS A 868 28.68 25.79 -7.27
C LYS A 868 28.53 24.38 -6.72
N THR A 869 27.85 24.22 -5.59
CA THR A 869 27.50 22.91 -5.03
C THR A 869 26.74 22.07 -6.07
N PRO A 870 27.18 20.81 -6.33
CA PRO A 870 26.49 19.91 -7.25
C PRO A 870 25.04 19.65 -6.83
N ILE A 871 24.19 19.29 -7.80
CA ILE A 871 22.77 19.00 -7.58
C ILE A 871 22.47 17.57 -8.02
N MET A 872 21.60 16.87 -7.29
CA MET A 872 21.15 15.51 -7.65
C MET A 872 20.17 15.47 -8.83
N ALA A 873 19.83 16.61 -9.45
CA ALA A 873 19.16 16.61 -10.75
C ALA A 873 20.04 15.91 -11.81
N ALA A 874 19.42 15.45 -12.89
CA ALA A 874 20.11 14.94 -14.07
C ALA A 874 19.73 15.81 -15.25
N GLU A 875 20.58 15.84 -16.28
CA GLU A 875 20.43 16.68 -17.47
C GLU A 875 21.05 15.92 -18.64
N ASP A 876 20.31 15.79 -19.73
CA ASP A 876 20.71 14.95 -20.87
C ASP A 876 21.90 15.51 -21.67
N PHE A 877 22.26 16.80 -21.49
CA PHE A 877 23.51 17.39 -22.00
C PHE A 877 24.75 16.57 -21.65
N ALA A 878 24.69 15.80 -20.56
CA ALA A 878 25.72 14.84 -20.18
C ALA A 878 26.06 13.83 -21.30
N PHE A 879 25.12 13.48 -22.18
CA PHE A 879 25.41 12.63 -23.34
C PHE A 879 26.41 13.28 -24.31
N TYR A 880 26.34 14.60 -24.53
CA TYR A 880 27.38 15.29 -25.29
C TYR A 880 28.74 15.23 -24.58
N GLN A 881 28.74 15.34 -23.25
CA GLN A 881 29.97 15.30 -22.44
C GLN A 881 30.64 13.91 -22.41
N GLU A 882 29.97 12.82 -22.81
CA GLU A 882 30.62 11.52 -23.01
C GLU A 882 31.56 11.49 -24.23
N VAL A 883 31.39 12.41 -25.20
CA VAL A 883 32.13 12.40 -26.49
C VAL A 883 32.76 13.74 -26.91
N ILE A 884 32.27 14.88 -26.41
CA ILE A 884 32.74 16.23 -26.71
C ILE A 884 33.09 16.93 -25.38
N PRO A 885 34.23 17.63 -25.26
CA PRO A 885 34.51 18.50 -24.12
C PRO A 885 33.38 19.51 -23.91
N GLY A 886 32.56 19.32 -22.87
CA GLY A 886 31.38 20.13 -22.62
C GLY A 886 31.44 20.93 -21.33
N TYR A 887 30.74 22.06 -21.29
CA TYR A 887 30.65 22.92 -20.10
C TYR A 887 29.24 23.48 -19.89
N PHE A 888 28.69 23.24 -18.70
CA PHE A 888 27.32 23.55 -18.30
C PHE A 888 27.30 24.65 -17.21
N ILE A 889 26.38 25.59 -17.34
CA ILE A 889 26.34 26.84 -16.55
C ILE A 889 24.96 27.03 -15.93
N MET A 890 24.92 27.48 -14.68
CA MET A 890 23.69 27.95 -14.02
C MET A 890 23.60 29.47 -14.14
N LEU A 891 22.54 30.01 -14.73
CA LEU A 891 22.33 31.45 -14.93
C LEU A 891 21.18 31.95 -14.03
N GLY A 892 21.41 33.04 -13.30
CA GLY A 892 20.40 33.57 -12.39
C GLY A 892 19.24 34.30 -13.07
N VAL A 893 18.02 33.93 -12.70
CA VAL A 893 16.76 34.54 -13.22
C VAL A 893 15.85 35.04 -12.10
N LYS A 894 16.33 35.05 -10.86
CA LYS A 894 15.58 35.50 -9.70
C LYS A 894 15.29 36.99 -9.79
N SER A 895 14.00 37.31 -9.94
CA SER A 895 13.50 38.68 -9.90
C SER A 895 13.83 39.37 -8.57
N ALA A 896 13.95 40.69 -8.59
CA ALA A 896 14.04 41.53 -7.38
C ALA A 896 12.72 41.63 -6.59
N SER A 897 11.66 40.93 -7.03
CA SER A 897 10.38 40.83 -6.33
C SER A 897 10.54 40.28 -4.89
N PRO A 898 9.77 40.80 -3.91
CA PRO A 898 9.71 40.22 -2.57
C PRO A 898 8.94 38.89 -2.50
N GLU A 899 8.30 38.44 -3.59
CA GLU A 899 7.66 37.13 -3.63
C GLU A 899 8.69 35.99 -3.49
N PRO A 900 8.38 34.90 -2.74
CA PRO A 900 9.24 33.73 -2.71
C PRO A 900 9.37 33.09 -4.10
N HIS A 901 10.61 33.03 -4.60
CA HIS A 901 10.93 32.28 -5.81
C HIS A 901 10.41 30.83 -5.72
N GLN A 902 9.92 30.34 -6.85
CA GLN A 902 9.40 28.98 -6.98
C GLN A 902 10.48 28.10 -7.60
N SER A 903 10.55 26.83 -7.16
CA SER A 903 11.47 25.85 -7.73
C SER A 903 11.11 25.55 -9.19
N LEU A 904 12.10 25.06 -9.95
CA LEU A 904 11.86 24.41 -11.24
C LEU A 904 10.84 23.25 -11.06
N HIS A 905 10.09 22.94 -12.12
CA HIS A 905 8.98 21.98 -12.16
C HIS A 905 7.79 22.35 -11.22
N SER A 906 7.75 23.58 -10.70
CA SER A 906 6.56 24.11 -10.00
C SER A 906 5.52 24.63 -11.00
N PRO A 907 4.22 24.36 -10.82
CA PRO A 907 3.15 24.99 -11.61
C PRO A 907 3.05 26.51 -11.41
N TYR A 908 3.80 27.07 -10.45
CA TYR A 908 3.89 28.50 -10.15
C TYR A 908 5.23 29.13 -10.58
N LEU A 909 6.07 28.44 -11.36
CA LEU A 909 7.36 28.99 -11.80
C LEU A 909 7.17 30.31 -12.57
N LYS A 910 7.88 31.35 -12.12
CA LYS A 910 8.09 32.61 -12.85
C LYS A 910 9.60 32.80 -13.06
N ILE A 911 9.99 33.22 -14.26
CA ILE A 911 11.37 33.60 -14.58
C ILE A 911 11.41 35.09 -14.95
N SER A 912 12.48 35.81 -14.59
CA SER A 912 12.62 37.22 -15.00
C SER A 912 13.16 37.31 -16.42
N GLU A 913 12.43 37.99 -17.30
CA GLU A 913 12.81 38.16 -18.71
C GLU A 913 14.05 39.05 -18.88
N ASP A 914 14.38 39.86 -17.86
CA ASP A 914 15.65 40.61 -17.73
C ASP A 914 16.90 39.71 -17.78
N ALA A 915 16.75 38.39 -17.63
CA ALA A 915 17.86 37.45 -17.77
C ALA A 915 18.26 37.18 -19.23
N LEU A 916 17.35 37.38 -20.19
CA LEU A 916 17.55 37.01 -21.60
C LEU A 916 18.82 37.63 -22.22
N PRO A 917 19.15 38.92 -21.98
CA PRO A 917 20.40 39.52 -22.46
C PRO A 917 21.66 38.82 -21.94
N TYR A 918 21.70 38.45 -20.66
CA TYR A 918 22.86 37.83 -20.04
C TYR A 918 23.16 36.45 -20.64
N GLY A 919 22.13 35.61 -20.85
CA GLY A 919 22.30 34.29 -21.45
C GLY A 919 22.74 34.35 -22.90
N ALA A 920 22.13 35.23 -23.69
CA ALA A 920 22.51 35.47 -25.09
C ALA A 920 23.96 35.97 -25.22
N ALA A 921 24.35 36.96 -24.41
CA ALA A 921 25.71 37.49 -24.39
C ALA A 921 26.72 36.44 -23.90
N LEU A 922 26.40 35.62 -22.91
CA LEU A 922 27.28 34.59 -22.37
C LEU A 922 27.55 33.47 -23.40
N HIS A 923 26.51 32.97 -24.08
CA HIS A 923 26.67 32.00 -25.17
C HIS A 923 27.59 32.54 -26.29
N ALA A 924 27.33 33.77 -26.76
CA ALA A 924 28.14 34.39 -27.80
C ALA A 924 29.60 34.59 -27.35
N SER A 925 29.81 35.07 -26.12
CA SER A 925 31.14 35.35 -25.56
C SER A 925 31.97 34.08 -25.38
N LEU A 926 31.38 32.98 -24.94
CA LEU A 926 32.06 31.69 -24.76
C LEU A 926 32.47 31.10 -26.12
N ALA A 927 31.55 31.12 -27.09
CA ALA A 927 31.82 30.60 -28.44
C ALA A 927 32.95 31.36 -29.14
N THR A 928 32.92 32.69 -29.17
CA THR A 928 33.98 33.49 -29.81
C THR A 928 35.31 33.37 -29.05
N SER A 929 35.30 33.43 -27.72
CA SER A 929 36.52 33.33 -26.91
C SER A 929 37.18 31.96 -27.02
N TYR A 930 36.40 30.88 -27.15
CA TYR A 930 36.94 29.54 -27.42
C TYR A 930 37.68 29.50 -28.77
N LEU A 931 37.05 29.96 -29.85
CA LEU A 931 37.64 29.98 -31.19
C LEU A 931 38.93 30.80 -31.23
N LEU A 932 38.94 31.99 -30.61
CA LEU A 932 40.13 32.85 -30.51
C LEU A 932 41.29 32.17 -29.78
N ARG A 933 41.05 31.49 -28.65
CA ARG A 933 42.10 30.75 -27.93
C ARG A 933 42.60 29.56 -28.74
N TYR A 934 41.70 28.82 -29.38
CA TYR A 934 42.05 27.68 -30.23
C TYR A 934 43.06 28.10 -31.32
N GLN A 935 42.84 29.23 -31.98
CA GLN A 935 43.77 29.76 -32.98
C GLN A 935 45.15 30.12 -32.39
N GLN A 936 45.18 30.75 -31.23
CA GLN A 936 46.44 31.11 -30.55
C GLN A 936 47.26 29.88 -30.18
N ASP A 937 46.61 28.80 -29.75
CA ASP A 937 47.30 27.58 -29.36
C ASP A 937 47.78 26.77 -30.59
N VAL A 938 47.01 26.72 -31.68
CA VAL A 938 47.49 26.20 -32.98
C VAL A 938 48.70 27.00 -33.48
N ALA A 939 48.67 28.34 -33.41
CA ALA A 939 49.78 29.18 -33.84
C ALA A 939 51.06 28.94 -33.00
N LYS A 940 50.94 28.76 -31.67
CA LYS A 940 52.05 28.39 -30.78
C LYS A 940 52.63 27.01 -31.08
N VAL A 941 51.79 26.05 -31.48
CA VAL A 941 52.24 24.69 -31.86
C VAL A 941 53.00 24.73 -33.19
N VAL A 942 52.48 25.42 -34.21
CA VAL A 942 53.15 25.56 -35.51
C VAL A 942 54.48 26.33 -35.39
N GLY A 943 54.51 27.39 -34.57
CA GLY A 943 55.73 28.17 -34.32
C GLY A 943 56.88 27.35 -33.70
N LYS A 944 56.60 26.25 -33.00
CA LYS A 944 57.64 25.36 -32.43
C LYS A 944 58.35 24.48 -33.45
N TYR A 945 57.87 24.38 -34.69
CA TYR A 945 58.45 23.52 -35.72
C TYR A 945 59.25 24.29 -36.80
N HIS A 946 59.40 25.61 -36.67
CA HIS A 946 60.06 26.44 -37.68
C HIS A 946 61.48 26.93 -37.34
N ASP A 947 61.99 26.65 -36.13
CA ASP A 947 63.33 27.06 -35.67
C ASP A 947 64.35 25.90 -35.60
N GLU A 948 64.40 25.03 -36.63
CA GLU A 948 65.56 24.16 -36.90
C GLU A 948 65.82 24.01 -38.42
N LEU A 949 66.52 24.98 -39.01
CA LEU A 949 67.22 24.88 -40.31
C LEU A 949 68.47 25.78 -40.35
#